data_AF-A0A8J6LBI4-F1
#
_entry.id   AF-A0A8J6LBI4-F1
#
_cell.length_a   1.000
_cell.length_b   1.000
_cell.length_c   1.000
_cell.angle_alpha   90.00
_cell.angle_beta   90.00
_cell.angle_gamma   90.00
#
_symmetry.space_group_name_H-M   'P 1'
#
loop_
_entity.id
_entity.type
_entity.pdbx_description
1 polymer ?
#
loop_
_entity_poly.entity_id
_entity_poly.type
_entity_poly.pdbx_seq_one_letter_code
_entity_poly.pdbx_strand_id
1 'polypeptide(L)'
;MGDSWVEVRGPGDNLKISQLSVGICAVWAVTQDKQVWFRKGVKGEGAGMSEELAAGCGWVEMVGRMAEISVTANDQVFAVGADDRLVYYRSGVGNSDLTGKRWKALHAPSQVSRASSNASLNRDKLHRSFNALQSRPSSMCEPSTISEWEEQSHSAPTAPTSLPVGDLTSKFETQPKNPKAWSPVHSVGSIVGTEVHPEVDESVWSDGSRESCIFAEDEELGWAEYEAPWSWVEAGACTVDPNQLPHWFAEAGGGAGQTEMGEPWRLRILQELKLRLPTEKYNSWQLAVDTTSWVHSGEARVSWGSGTFVDCVLQLEWVQITGTLTVLNPDGASTMNLFSLNDITCVECCSEPGSPRLVVHVPRHSPALLRFQFTSDAQLEEWQAHFATTCGKLHDASGKPSEESVWAVTNLGDVFIWDPTQLETNQLRENDYYVQKFDLSGKESPIKVALHGTFTAGTTLTLTGCIGDDADRIGINLDAHSTYKLRHKAHSEYENTCLHFNPRFGDDCVVRNSMIDGKWGKEETEGEMPLKKGHEFALRIETTEDAFLIYVDDKIFANYRHRLPPSSVSMLSIWGRMQPFKLVIKSPEIILDPLNLYWRQVGGHLRRVESCRVGVTWGIGYDKTAWVYTGGWGGGFLGALDSHNVHPMTDSQDYRVYENQRWNPVTGYTSAGLPTDRYMWSDATGKQKRTRDQVKLLSVKWQWVSDWMVDFHVPGGVDRDGWQYAVDFPGTYHAHKNFTDYVRRRRWYRRCAVATTGPWQELGHTKLLDVSLEPVRDDVDTIVSVWALASGGQTMVRTGVTRSNPTGTGWEHVSSDQPLGSISCAPYNLVWATGKKGCAYWRIGITENKLEGERWVTVEPPSGGQLKQISVNSFGVWAVDHLGRLHVRREVTTTFPEGTYWQTITPDPLVLSEWYKSIKSSCFRGEILDSAPGTTGFKHVSVGRQEVWATTDGGAVLRRTGICPSNPGGSGWFIGIPGNWQQLSVRAFN
;
A
#
# COMPACT_ATOMS: atom_id res chain seq x y z
N MET A 1 3.63 -0.62 -59.80
CA MET A 1 2.94 -1.88 -59.46
C MET A 1 3.16 -2.83 -60.63
N GLY A 2 3.03 -4.15 -60.45
CA GLY A 2 3.15 -5.12 -61.54
C GLY A 2 1.81 -5.35 -62.25
N ASP A 3 1.86 -5.69 -63.54
CA ASP A 3 0.67 -5.78 -64.40
C ASP A 3 0.06 -7.20 -64.47
N SER A 4 0.80 -8.22 -64.04
CA SER A 4 0.37 -9.63 -64.07
C SER A 4 1.05 -10.47 -62.98
N TRP A 5 0.41 -11.58 -62.58
CA TRP A 5 0.99 -12.59 -61.70
C TRP A 5 1.62 -13.74 -62.50
N VAL A 6 2.74 -14.27 -62.02
CA VAL A 6 3.48 -15.39 -62.61
C VAL A 6 3.54 -16.55 -61.60
N GLU A 7 3.28 -17.77 -62.04
CA GLU A 7 3.34 -18.96 -61.19
C GLU A 7 4.79 -19.45 -61.03
N VAL A 8 5.35 -19.30 -59.82
CA VAL A 8 6.67 -19.85 -59.48
C VAL A 8 6.50 -21.20 -58.80
N ARG A 9 7.04 -22.27 -59.39
CA ARG A 9 6.95 -23.63 -58.84
C ARG A 9 7.54 -23.71 -57.43
N GLY A 10 6.93 -24.56 -56.58
CA GLY A 10 7.41 -24.89 -55.24
C GLY A 10 8.69 -25.75 -55.23
N PRO A 11 9.22 -26.08 -54.05
CA PRO A 11 10.48 -26.82 -53.90
C PRO A 11 10.43 -28.31 -54.33
N GLY A 12 9.25 -28.91 -54.45
CA GLY A 12 9.08 -30.26 -54.96
C GLY A 12 7.61 -30.62 -55.21
N ASP A 13 7.34 -31.59 -56.09
CA ASP A 13 6.02 -31.82 -56.70
C ASP A 13 4.88 -32.18 -55.72
N ASN A 14 5.21 -32.59 -54.48
CA ASN A 14 4.24 -32.85 -53.41
C ASN A 14 4.42 -31.96 -52.16
N LEU A 15 5.37 -31.00 -52.17
CA LEU A 15 5.66 -30.15 -51.02
C LEU A 15 4.86 -28.84 -51.06
N LYS A 16 3.89 -28.72 -50.15
CA LYS A 16 3.14 -27.48 -49.97
C LYS A 16 3.94 -26.48 -49.14
N ILE A 17 4.18 -25.31 -49.72
CA ILE A 17 4.65 -24.13 -48.97
C ILE A 17 3.52 -23.71 -48.01
N SER A 18 3.86 -23.52 -46.74
CA SER A 18 2.95 -23.03 -45.69
C SER A 18 3.14 -21.54 -45.37
N GLN A 19 4.33 -20.99 -45.63
CA GLN A 19 4.63 -19.58 -45.49
C GLN A 19 5.74 -19.16 -46.48
N LEU A 20 5.70 -17.91 -46.91
CA LEU A 20 6.76 -17.21 -47.66
C LEU A 20 7.07 -15.89 -46.96
N SER A 21 8.33 -15.46 -46.99
CA SER A 21 8.75 -14.11 -46.59
C SER A 21 9.87 -13.61 -47.51
N VAL A 22 9.92 -12.29 -47.72
CA VAL A 22 10.60 -11.65 -48.86
C VAL A 22 11.30 -10.37 -48.40
N GLY A 23 12.62 -10.32 -48.58
CA GLY A 23 13.45 -9.12 -48.47
C GLY A 23 13.66 -8.44 -49.84
N ILE A 24 14.79 -7.75 -50.03
CA ILE A 24 15.12 -7.09 -51.29
C ILE A 24 15.70 -8.10 -52.30
N CYS A 25 16.61 -9.00 -51.88
CA CYS A 25 17.15 -10.05 -52.74
C CYS A 25 16.95 -11.46 -52.19
N ALA A 26 16.51 -11.61 -50.94
CA ALA A 26 16.24 -12.91 -50.32
C ALA A 26 14.75 -13.26 -50.35
N VAL A 27 14.40 -14.46 -50.82
CA VAL A 27 13.07 -15.04 -50.67
C VAL A 27 13.20 -16.37 -49.94
N TRP A 28 12.49 -16.50 -48.82
CA TRP A 28 12.52 -17.66 -47.93
C TRP A 28 11.12 -18.26 -47.79
N ALA A 29 11.03 -19.56 -47.53
CA ALA A 29 9.79 -20.27 -47.35
C ALA A 29 9.89 -21.37 -46.29
N VAL A 30 8.75 -21.72 -45.68
CA VAL A 30 8.60 -22.89 -44.80
C VAL A 30 7.54 -23.82 -45.39
N THR A 31 7.87 -25.09 -45.58
CA THR A 31 6.93 -26.12 -46.07
C THR A 31 6.12 -26.77 -44.95
N GLN A 32 5.04 -27.48 -45.30
CA GLN A 32 4.10 -28.09 -44.33
C GLN A 32 4.76 -29.08 -43.35
N ASP A 33 5.88 -29.68 -43.74
CA ASP A 33 6.77 -30.56 -42.94
C ASP A 33 7.77 -29.81 -42.03
N LYS A 34 7.68 -28.46 -42.01
CA LYS A 34 8.53 -27.52 -41.27
C LYS A 34 9.98 -27.39 -41.74
N GLN A 35 10.31 -27.88 -42.93
CA GLN A 35 11.60 -27.57 -43.56
C GLN A 35 11.66 -26.14 -44.09
N VAL A 36 12.85 -25.54 -44.07
CA VAL A 36 13.12 -24.19 -44.57
C VAL A 36 13.74 -24.25 -45.97
N TRP A 37 13.30 -23.36 -46.86
CA TRP A 37 13.76 -23.26 -48.24
C TRP A 37 14.16 -21.84 -48.61
N PHE A 38 15.24 -21.69 -49.38
CA PHE A 38 15.70 -20.42 -49.95
C PHE A 38 15.55 -20.41 -51.48
N ARG A 39 15.07 -19.31 -52.06
CA ARG A 39 14.91 -19.15 -53.51
C ARG A 39 16.18 -18.54 -54.12
N LYS A 40 16.96 -19.38 -54.79
CA LYS A 40 18.19 -18.96 -55.47
C LYS A 40 17.89 -18.12 -56.71
N GLY A 41 18.62 -17.01 -56.86
CA GLY A 41 18.70 -16.23 -58.10
C GLY A 41 17.76 -15.02 -58.21
N VAL A 42 16.96 -14.74 -57.17
CA VAL A 42 16.15 -13.52 -57.09
C VAL A 42 17.07 -12.28 -56.97
N LYS A 43 16.67 -11.16 -57.61
CA LYS A 43 17.35 -9.85 -57.50
C LYS A 43 16.32 -8.71 -57.53
N GLY A 44 16.04 -8.07 -56.40
CA GLY A 44 15.04 -6.99 -56.30
C GLY A 44 15.30 -5.81 -57.25
N GLU A 45 16.55 -5.36 -57.37
CA GLU A 45 16.93 -4.29 -58.31
C GLU A 45 16.62 -4.64 -59.78
N GLY A 46 16.65 -5.93 -60.13
CA GLY A 46 16.33 -6.43 -61.47
C GLY A 46 14.87 -6.86 -61.67
N ALA A 47 14.07 -6.90 -60.60
CA ALA A 47 12.71 -7.46 -60.65
C ALA A 47 11.72 -6.64 -61.49
N GLY A 48 12.01 -5.35 -61.72
CA GLY A 48 11.30 -4.49 -62.67
C GLY A 48 11.84 -4.55 -64.11
N MET A 49 12.87 -5.35 -64.39
CA MET A 49 13.56 -5.41 -65.69
C MET A 49 13.51 -6.78 -66.37
N SER A 50 13.34 -7.88 -65.61
CA SER A 50 13.11 -9.22 -66.17
C SER A 50 12.38 -10.13 -65.18
N GLU A 51 11.40 -10.87 -65.70
CA GLU A 51 10.66 -11.91 -64.98
C GLU A 51 11.60 -12.97 -64.38
N GLU A 52 12.66 -13.36 -65.11
CA GLU A 52 13.65 -14.34 -64.67
C GLU A 52 14.43 -13.87 -63.42
N LEU A 53 14.66 -12.56 -63.30
CA LEU A 53 15.35 -11.93 -62.16
C LEU A 53 14.43 -11.74 -60.95
N ALA A 54 13.12 -11.59 -61.18
CA ALA A 54 12.11 -11.57 -60.12
C ALA A 54 11.84 -12.99 -59.57
N ALA A 55 11.69 -13.99 -60.45
CA ALA A 55 11.34 -15.35 -60.08
C ALA A 55 12.54 -16.17 -59.57
N GLY A 56 13.75 -15.95 -60.09
CA GLY A 56 14.95 -16.72 -59.77
C GLY A 56 14.97 -18.15 -60.34
N CYS A 57 16.09 -18.86 -60.18
CA CYS A 57 16.39 -20.09 -60.94
C CYS A 57 16.09 -21.44 -60.24
N GLY A 58 16.10 -21.53 -58.90
CA GLY A 58 15.62 -22.72 -58.19
C GLY A 58 15.35 -22.51 -56.69
N TRP A 59 14.82 -23.53 -56.03
CA TRP A 59 14.77 -23.64 -54.56
C TRP A 59 15.98 -24.41 -54.03
N VAL A 60 16.38 -24.14 -52.80
CA VAL A 60 17.45 -24.84 -52.07
C VAL A 60 16.94 -25.15 -50.65
N GLU A 61 17.07 -26.41 -50.21
CA GLU A 61 16.74 -26.80 -48.84
C GLU A 61 17.79 -26.26 -47.87
N MET A 62 17.35 -25.63 -46.78
CA MET A 62 18.22 -24.96 -45.81
C MET A 62 18.11 -25.63 -44.44
N VAL A 63 19.26 -25.97 -43.85
CA VAL A 63 19.31 -26.67 -42.56
C VAL A 63 18.55 -25.91 -41.47
N GLY A 64 17.63 -26.61 -40.80
CA GLY A 64 16.85 -26.17 -39.64
C GLY A 64 15.34 -26.36 -39.84
N ARG A 65 14.63 -26.87 -38.82
CA ARG A 65 13.17 -26.98 -38.83
C ARG A 65 12.55 -25.78 -38.14
N MET A 66 11.71 -25.03 -38.84
CA MET A 66 11.10 -23.80 -38.32
C MET A 66 9.58 -23.88 -38.38
N ALA A 67 8.92 -23.44 -37.31
CA ALA A 67 7.49 -23.20 -37.31
C ALA A 67 7.13 -22.11 -38.32
N GLU A 68 7.99 -21.10 -38.46
CA GLU A 68 7.72 -19.83 -39.13
C GLU A 68 9.03 -19.10 -39.52
N ILE A 69 8.98 -18.20 -40.52
CA ILE A 69 10.11 -17.39 -41.01
C ILE A 69 9.68 -15.98 -41.43
N SER A 70 10.47 -14.96 -41.06
CA SER A 70 10.31 -13.57 -41.52
C SER A 70 11.66 -12.95 -41.92
N VAL A 71 11.66 -12.08 -42.93
CA VAL A 71 12.85 -11.49 -43.56
C VAL A 71 12.77 -9.96 -43.49
N THR A 72 13.86 -9.29 -43.12
CA THR A 72 13.93 -7.83 -43.04
C THR A 72 14.07 -7.18 -44.43
N ALA A 73 13.83 -5.87 -44.48
CA ALA A 73 14.18 -5.05 -45.65
C ALA A 73 15.68 -5.03 -45.99
N ASN A 74 16.57 -5.52 -45.12
CA ASN A 74 18.00 -5.70 -45.40
C ASN A 74 18.43 -7.19 -45.48
N ASP A 75 17.51 -8.03 -45.96
CA ASP A 75 17.66 -9.47 -46.23
C ASP A 75 18.06 -10.34 -45.01
N GLN A 76 18.04 -9.80 -43.79
CA GLN A 76 18.32 -10.55 -42.56
C GLN A 76 17.12 -11.45 -42.22
N VAL A 77 17.39 -12.64 -41.69
CA VAL A 77 16.39 -13.71 -41.57
C VAL A 77 16.16 -14.07 -40.11
N PHE A 78 14.90 -14.03 -39.69
CA PHE A 78 14.42 -14.46 -38.37
C PHE A 78 13.43 -15.61 -38.53
N ALA A 79 13.35 -16.48 -37.53
CA ALA A 79 12.46 -17.64 -37.55
C ALA A 79 12.04 -18.05 -36.14
N VAL A 80 10.95 -18.80 -36.03
CA VAL A 80 10.56 -19.50 -34.79
C VAL A 80 10.86 -20.99 -34.98
N GLY A 81 11.57 -21.61 -34.05
CA GLY A 81 11.89 -23.04 -34.10
C GLY A 81 10.65 -23.93 -34.09
N ALA A 82 10.67 -25.01 -34.87
CA ALA A 82 9.52 -25.91 -34.99
C ALA A 82 9.23 -26.70 -33.71
N ASP A 83 10.29 -27.06 -32.98
CA ASP A 83 10.27 -28.01 -31.87
C ASP A 83 10.37 -27.33 -30.49
N ASP A 84 11.26 -26.34 -30.37
CA ASP A 84 11.59 -25.63 -29.13
C ASP A 84 10.78 -24.34 -28.90
N ARG A 85 10.20 -23.78 -29.97
CA ARG A 85 9.54 -22.47 -29.99
C ARG A 85 10.42 -21.30 -29.55
N LEU A 86 11.72 -21.38 -29.78
CA LEU A 86 12.63 -20.25 -29.60
C LEU A 86 12.67 -19.35 -30.85
N VAL A 87 12.95 -18.06 -30.67
CA VAL A 87 13.24 -17.16 -31.79
C VAL A 87 14.70 -17.33 -32.21
N TYR A 88 14.93 -17.52 -33.49
CA TYR A 88 16.25 -17.65 -34.11
C TYR A 88 16.52 -16.49 -35.05
N TYR A 89 17.78 -16.06 -35.13
CA TYR A 89 18.30 -15.27 -36.25
C TYR A 89 19.30 -16.10 -37.08
N ARG A 90 19.36 -15.85 -38.38
CA ARG A 90 20.33 -16.52 -39.27
C ARG A 90 21.61 -15.70 -39.39
N SER A 91 22.64 -16.14 -38.67
CA SER A 91 23.91 -15.44 -38.58
C SER A 91 24.74 -15.51 -39.87
N GLY A 92 25.33 -14.37 -40.25
CA GLY A 92 26.22 -14.25 -41.40
C GLY A 92 25.53 -14.06 -42.76
N VAL A 93 24.24 -13.66 -42.78
CA VAL A 93 23.54 -13.25 -44.01
C VAL A 93 23.97 -11.83 -44.41
N GLY A 94 24.23 -11.60 -45.69
CA GLY A 94 24.54 -10.27 -46.24
C GLY A 94 24.75 -10.27 -47.75
N ASN A 95 25.10 -9.13 -48.33
CA ASN A 95 25.08 -8.91 -49.79
C ASN A 95 25.97 -9.87 -50.61
N SER A 96 26.97 -10.51 -49.99
CA SER A 96 27.82 -11.54 -50.61
C SER A 96 27.34 -12.99 -50.40
N ASP A 97 26.47 -13.22 -49.41
CA ASP A 97 25.89 -14.53 -49.07
C ASP A 97 24.50 -14.31 -48.43
N LEU A 98 23.46 -14.37 -49.26
CA LEU A 98 22.07 -14.24 -48.83
C LEU A 98 21.53 -15.51 -48.12
N THR A 99 22.31 -16.59 -48.07
CA THR A 99 21.91 -17.85 -47.43
C THR A 99 22.36 -17.95 -45.98
N GLY A 100 23.51 -17.36 -45.63
CA GLY A 100 24.03 -17.30 -44.26
C GLY A 100 24.42 -18.65 -43.65
N LYS A 101 25.17 -18.58 -42.55
CA LYS A 101 25.99 -19.70 -42.05
C LYS A 101 25.25 -20.64 -41.11
N ARG A 102 24.66 -20.10 -40.03
CA ARG A 102 23.91 -20.91 -39.04
C ARG A 102 22.80 -20.11 -38.37
N TRP A 103 21.73 -20.80 -37.98
CA TRP A 103 20.79 -20.28 -36.99
C TRP A 103 21.49 -20.08 -35.63
N LYS A 104 21.05 -19.07 -34.89
CA LYS A 104 21.39 -18.81 -33.48
C LYS A 104 20.13 -18.39 -32.75
N ALA A 105 19.88 -18.96 -31.58
CA ALA A 105 18.76 -18.53 -30.73
C ALA A 105 19.00 -17.10 -30.21
N LEU A 106 17.90 -16.37 -29.98
CA LEU A 106 17.90 -15.04 -29.38
C LEU A 106 17.48 -15.15 -27.92
N HIS A 107 18.36 -14.74 -27.02
CA HIS A 107 18.11 -14.80 -25.58
C HIS A 107 17.37 -13.54 -25.11
N ALA A 108 16.12 -13.38 -25.55
CA ALA A 108 15.26 -12.28 -25.12
C ALA A 108 14.81 -12.49 -23.66
N PRO A 109 15.26 -11.68 -22.68
CA PRO A 109 14.81 -11.84 -21.29
C PRO A 109 13.31 -11.57 -21.20
N SER A 110 12.57 -12.45 -20.52
CA SER A 110 11.11 -12.46 -20.45
C SER A 110 10.53 -11.37 -19.55
N GLN A 111 10.71 -10.10 -19.94
CA GLN A 111 9.93 -9.01 -19.35
C GLN A 111 8.46 -9.14 -19.78
N VAL A 112 7.64 -9.72 -18.90
CA VAL A 112 6.20 -9.89 -19.08
C VAL A 112 5.51 -8.52 -19.04
N SER A 113 5.49 -7.83 -20.19
CA SER A 113 4.78 -6.56 -20.32
C SER A 113 3.26 -6.77 -20.29
N ARG A 114 2.53 -5.75 -19.84
CA ARG A 114 1.08 -5.77 -19.57
C ARG A 114 0.16 -5.88 -20.81
N ALA A 115 0.64 -6.40 -21.95
CA ALA A 115 -0.08 -6.42 -23.23
C ALA A 115 -0.50 -7.83 -23.73
N SER A 116 0.02 -8.91 -23.14
CA SER A 116 -0.19 -10.28 -23.67
C SER A 116 -1.56 -10.86 -23.33
N SER A 117 -2.45 -10.95 -24.33
CA SER A 117 -3.83 -11.44 -24.19
C SER A 117 -3.92 -12.98 -24.12
N ASN A 118 -3.52 -13.58 -23.00
CA ASN A 118 -3.55 -15.06 -22.80
C ASN A 118 -4.97 -15.66 -22.65
N ALA A 119 -6.02 -14.95 -23.09
CA ALA A 119 -7.42 -15.39 -23.05
C ALA A 119 -7.83 -16.33 -24.21
N SER A 120 -6.88 -16.87 -24.98
CA SER A 120 -7.16 -17.86 -26.02
C SER A 120 -5.97 -18.78 -26.32
N LEU A 121 -5.95 -19.98 -25.74
CA LEU A 121 -5.47 -21.24 -26.34
C LEU A 121 -5.57 -22.36 -25.28
N ASN A 122 -6.53 -23.27 -25.43
CA ASN A 122 -6.63 -24.44 -24.55
C ASN A 122 -7.26 -25.63 -25.30
N ARG A 123 -6.43 -26.53 -25.84
CA ARG A 123 -6.75 -27.96 -25.86
C ARG A 123 -5.61 -28.92 -26.27
N ASP A 124 -5.76 -30.12 -25.72
CA ASP A 124 -5.35 -31.43 -26.25
C ASP A 124 -3.86 -31.88 -26.23
N LYS A 125 -3.56 -32.63 -25.16
CA LYS A 125 -3.06 -34.04 -25.15
C LYS A 125 -1.56 -34.34 -24.92
N LEU A 126 -1.41 -35.20 -23.90
CA LEU A 126 -0.45 -36.30 -23.66
C LEU A 126 0.75 -36.06 -22.73
N HIS A 127 0.87 -36.99 -21.77
CA HIS A 127 2.02 -37.17 -20.90
C HIS A 127 3.18 -37.84 -21.65
N ARG A 128 4.43 -37.54 -21.27
CA ARG A 128 5.29 -38.49 -20.53
C ARG A 128 6.59 -37.87 -20.01
N SER A 129 6.84 -38.19 -18.74
CA SER A 129 8.13 -38.24 -18.03
C SER A 129 9.38 -38.53 -18.86
N PHE A 130 10.53 -37.97 -18.45
CA PHE A 130 11.66 -38.79 -17.96
C PHE A 130 12.58 -38.01 -17.00
N ASN A 131 13.41 -38.74 -16.24
CA ASN A 131 14.36 -38.22 -15.25
C ASN A 131 15.74 -37.87 -15.86
N ALA A 132 16.51 -37.07 -15.12
CA ALA A 132 17.90 -37.32 -14.68
C ALA A 132 19.00 -36.28 -15.04
N LEU A 133 19.62 -35.78 -13.96
CA LEU A 133 21.06 -35.47 -13.79
C LEU A 133 21.71 -34.28 -14.53
N GLN A 134 21.64 -33.12 -13.86
CA GLN A 134 22.80 -32.41 -13.28
C GLN A 134 24.18 -32.42 -14.00
N SER A 135 24.75 -31.22 -14.17
CA SER A 135 26.08 -30.93 -13.59
C SER A 135 26.27 -29.43 -13.34
N ARG A 136 26.69 -29.05 -12.12
CA ARG A 136 27.18 -27.69 -11.78
C ARG A 136 28.69 -27.61 -12.04
N PRO A 137 29.23 -26.47 -12.50
CA PRO A 137 30.66 -26.17 -12.40
C PRO A 137 30.95 -25.36 -11.12
N SER A 138 31.58 -25.98 -10.13
CA SER A 138 32.14 -25.27 -8.96
C SER A 138 33.55 -24.74 -9.24
N SER A 139 33.91 -23.60 -8.64
CA SER A 139 35.22 -22.97 -8.84
C SER A 139 36.33 -23.52 -7.95
N MET A 140 37.46 -23.88 -8.56
CA MET A 140 38.80 -24.09 -7.97
C MET A 140 38.97 -25.26 -6.96
N CYS A 141 40.06 -26.00 -7.14
CA CYS A 141 40.47 -27.13 -6.30
C CYS A 141 41.62 -26.75 -5.36
N GLU A 142 41.80 -27.52 -4.28
CA GLU A 142 42.95 -28.42 -4.06
C GLU A 142 42.56 -29.47 -2.97
N PRO A 143 43.20 -30.67 -2.89
CA PRO A 143 42.51 -31.86 -2.35
C PRO A 143 43.23 -32.66 -1.23
N SER A 144 42.48 -33.46 -0.44
CA SER A 144 43.05 -34.54 0.38
C SER A 144 42.08 -35.69 0.77
N THR A 145 42.03 -36.73 -0.08
CA THR A 145 42.06 -38.20 0.25
C THR A 145 41.08 -38.91 1.22
N ILE A 146 40.75 -40.19 0.90
CA ILE A 146 40.15 -41.29 1.72
C ILE A 146 38.61 -41.25 1.93
N SER A 147 37.88 -42.38 2.06
CA SER A 147 37.64 -43.56 1.17
C SER A 147 36.38 -44.33 1.65
N GLU A 148 35.73 -45.13 0.78
CA GLU A 148 34.89 -46.33 1.11
C GLU A 148 33.59 -46.13 1.96
N TRP A 149 32.54 -46.98 2.01
CA TRP A 149 32.05 -48.22 1.33
C TRP A 149 30.55 -47.98 0.91
N GLU A 150 29.96 -48.59 -0.14
CA GLU A 150 29.19 -49.88 -0.16
C GLU A 150 28.08 -50.01 0.93
N GLU A 151 26.83 -50.48 0.70
CA GLU A 151 26.30 -51.61 -0.09
C GLU A 151 24.75 -51.54 -0.39
N GLN A 152 24.26 -52.18 -1.48
CA GLN A 152 23.04 -53.06 -1.65
C GLN A 152 21.59 -52.68 -1.13
N SER A 153 20.43 -53.17 -1.63
CA SER A 153 20.01 -54.05 -2.76
C SER A 153 18.46 -54.17 -2.97
N HIS A 154 18.01 -54.46 -4.21
CA HIS A 154 16.81 -55.27 -4.64
C HIS A 154 15.35 -54.91 -4.20
N SER A 155 14.22 -55.28 -4.86
CA SER A 155 13.86 -55.79 -6.23
C SER A 155 12.31 -55.78 -6.44
N ALA A 156 11.78 -55.99 -7.66
CA ALA A 156 10.33 -55.98 -8.01
C ALA A 156 9.79 -57.31 -8.61
N PRO A 157 8.45 -57.51 -8.72
CA PRO A 157 7.82 -57.98 -9.99
C PRO A 157 6.39 -57.42 -10.28
N THR A 158 5.69 -57.89 -11.34
CA THR A 158 4.53 -57.21 -11.98
C THR A 158 3.35 -58.11 -12.50
N ALA A 159 2.12 -57.55 -12.47
CA ALA A 159 0.91 -57.82 -13.32
C ALA A 159 0.21 -59.22 -13.25
N PRO A 160 -1.02 -59.45 -13.84
CA PRO A 160 -2.00 -58.60 -14.57
C PRO A 160 -3.39 -58.50 -13.82
N THR A 161 -4.68 -58.48 -14.32
CA THR A 161 -5.38 -58.71 -15.62
C THR A 161 -6.85 -58.17 -15.68
N SER A 162 -7.37 -57.89 -16.90
CA SER A 162 -8.78 -57.98 -17.45
C SER A 162 -10.07 -57.47 -16.72
N LEU A 163 -10.73 -56.46 -17.34
CA LEU A 163 -12.12 -56.35 -17.93
C LEU A 163 -13.38 -57.00 -17.24
N PRO A 164 -14.65 -56.56 -17.50
CA PRO A 164 -15.18 -55.85 -18.69
C PRO A 164 -16.17 -54.65 -18.45
N VAL A 165 -16.91 -54.27 -19.52
CA VAL A 165 -17.78 -53.08 -19.70
C VAL A 165 -19.29 -53.38 -19.50
N GLY A 166 -20.11 -52.36 -19.23
CA GLY A 166 -21.58 -52.42 -19.40
C GLY A 166 -22.22 -51.03 -19.65
N ASP A 167 -22.99 -50.89 -20.74
CA ASP A 167 -23.73 -49.68 -21.13
C ASP A 167 -25.13 -49.59 -20.48
N LEU A 168 -25.66 -48.37 -20.32
CA LEU A 168 -27.10 -48.11 -20.42
C LEU A 168 -27.40 -46.63 -20.74
N THR A 169 -28.29 -46.39 -21.72
CA THR A 169 -28.60 -45.05 -22.25
C THR A 169 -30.00 -44.59 -21.86
N SER A 170 -30.23 -43.28 -21.74
CA SER A 170 -31.18 -42.52 -22.60
C SER A 170 -31.53 -41.10 -22.09
N LYS A 171 -31.64 -40.16 -23.04
CA LYS A 171 -32.58 -38.99 -23.16
C LYS A 171 -32.77 -38.07 -21.92
N PHE A 172 -32.68 -36.75 -22.04
CA PHE A 172 -33.26 -35.89 -23.09
C PHE A 172 -32.37 -34.68 -23.46
N GLU A 173 -32.68 -34.06 -24.61
CA GLU A 173 -31.98 -32.91 -25.18
C GLU A 173 -33.00 -31.84 -25.62
N THR A 174 -32.80 -30.57 -25.22
CA THR A 174 -33.57 -29.41 -25.71
C THR A 174 -32.70 -28.14 -25.73
N GLN A 175 -32.43 -27.60 -26.92
CA GLN A 175 -31.81 -26.27 -27.07
C GLN A 175 -32.85 -25.14 -26.96
N PRO A 176 -32.55 -24.03 -26.28
CA PRO A 176 -33.28 -22.77 -26.43
C PRO A 176 -32.65 -21.89 -27.53
N LYS A 177 -33.49 -21.24 -28.35
CA LYS A 177 -33.07 -20.15 -29.25
C LYS A 177 -33.14 -18.80 -28.52
N ASN A 178 -32.17 -17.93 -28.78
CA ASN A 178 -32.29 -16.48 -28.54
C ASN A 178 -33.27 -15.84 -29.58
N PRO A 179 -33.79 -14.60 -29.40
CA PRO A 179 -33.29 -13.55 -28.48
C PRO A 179 -34.37 -12.77 -27.66
N LYS A 180 -33.87 -11.92 -26.74
CA LYS A 180 -34.44 -10.65 -26.24
C LYS A 180 -35.95 -10.58 -25.87
N ALA A 181 -36.22 -10.68 -24.57
CA ALA A 181 -37.23 -9.85 -23.88
C ALA A 181 -36.83 -9.65 -22.41
N TRP A 182 -37.02 -8.46 -21.84
CA TRP A 182 -36.98 -8.25 -20.39
C TRP A 182 -38.30 -8.73 -19.76
N SER A 183 -38.27 -9.20 -18.51
CA SER A 183 -39.45 -9.28 -17.65
C SER A 183 -39.05 -9.18 -16.18
N PRO A 184 -39.81 -8.52 -15.28
CA PRO A 184 -39.27 -8.01 -14.02
C PRO A 184 -39.66 -8.82 -12.77
N VAL A 185 -38.83 -8.69 -11.73
CA VAL A 185 -39.14 -8.77 -10.29
C VAL A 185 -39.95 -9.98 -9.79
N HIS A 186 -39.26 -10.86 -9.05
CA HIS A 186 -39.79 -11.39 -7.79
C HIS A 186 -38.80 -11.13 -6.67
N SER A 187 -39.06 -10.10 -5.85
CA SER A 187 -38.26 -9.78 -4.67
C SER A 187 -38.72 -10.60 -3.46
N VAL A 188 -37.90 -11.58 -3.03
CA VAL A 188 -37.81 -12.03 -1.63
C VAL A 188 -36.50 -12.80 -1.42
N GLY A 189 -35.86 -12.59 -0.27
CA GLY A 189 -34.71 -13.39 0.17
C GLY A 189 -33.36 -12.71 -0.07
N SER A 190 -32.83 -12.09 0.98
CA SER A 190 -31.44 -11.61 1.00
C SER A 190 -30.48 -12.79 0.85
N ILE A 191 -29.80 -12.85 -0.30
CA ILE A 191 -28.40 -13.30 -0.37
C ILE A 191 -27.57 -12.05 -0.70
N VAL A 192 -27.59 -11.08 0.22
CA VAL A 192 -26.44 -10.18 0.39
C VAL A 192 -25.24 -11.08 0.69
N GLY A 193 -24.13 -10.83 0.00
CA GLY A 193 -22.96 -11.70 0.05
C GLY A 193 -22.44 -11.87 1.49
N THR A 194 -22.63 -13.06 2.06
CA THR A 194 -21.95 -13.49 3.30
C THR A 194 -20.51 -13.95 3.03
N GLU A 195 -19.92 -13.48 1.92
CA GLU A 195 -18.52 -13.65 1.54
C GLU A 195 -17.68 -12.67 2.36
N VAL A 196 -17.47 -13.03 3.63
CA VAL A 196 -16.73 -12.19 4.56
C VAL A 196 -15.27 -12.05 4.13
N HIS A 197 -14.83 -10.80 4.04
CA HIS A 197 -13.50 -10.38 3.62
C HIS A 197 -12.41 -11.19 4.31
N PRO A 198 -11.28 -11.53 3.64
CA PRO A 198 -10.22 -12.30 4.28
C PRO A 198 -9.69 -11.65 5.56
N GLU A 199 -9.73 -10.31 5.64
CA GLU A 199 -9.27 -9.50 6.80
C GLU A 199 -10.06 -9.72 8.10
N VAL A 200 -11.32 -10.13 8.03
CA VAL A 200 -12.14 -10.35 9.25
C VAL A 200 -11.78 -11.67 9.96
N ASP A 201 -10.82 -12.42 9.42
CA ASP A 201 -10.18 -13.56 10.06
C ASP A 201 -8.69 -13.21 10.28
N GLU A 202 -8.33 -12.81 11.51
CA GLU A 202 -6.93 -12.49 11.87
C GLU A 202 -5.97 -13.63 11.50
N SER A 203 -6.39 -14.88 11.40
CA SER A 203 -5.51 -16.01 11.05
C SER A 203 -5.06 -16.05 9.58
N VAL A 204 -5.73 -15.32 8.69
CA VAL A 204 -5.34 -15.22 7.27
C VAL A 204 -4.13 -14.29 7.11
N TRP A 205 -3.98 -13.30 8.00
CA TRP A 205 -2.99 -12.23 7.87
C TRP A 205 -2.00 -12.10 9.03
N SER A 206 -2.33 -12.63 10.21
CA SER A 206 -1.42 -12.63 11.35
C SER A 206 -0.32 -13.69 11.18
N ASP A 207 0.89 -13.29 11.54
CA ASP A 207 2.00 -14.20 11.81
C ASP A 207 1.84 -14.83 13.22
N GLY A 208 0.60 -15.21 13.58
CA GLY A 208 0.22 -15.65 14.92
C GLY A 208 0.86 -16.99 15.32
N SER A 209 1.37 -17.73 14.33
CA SER A 209 2.17 -18.93 14.53
C SER A 209 3.62 -18.70 14.09
N ARG A 210 4.42 -18.10 14.97
CA ARG A 210 5.88 -17.84 14.83
C ARG A 210 6.74 -19.12 14.86
N GLU A 211 6.19 -20.21 14.31
CA GLU A 211 6.72 -21.58 14.23
C GLU A 211 6.31 -22.28 12.91
N SER A 212 5.58 -21.62 11.98
CA SER A 212 5.50 -22.11 10.59
C SER A 212 6.76 -21.68 9.84
N CYS A 213 7.86 -22.39 10.09
CA CYS A 213 9.16 -22.19 9.45
C CYS A 213 9.08 -22.56 7.96
N ILE A 214 8.62 -21.64 7.11
CA ILE A 214 8.79 -21.75 5.65
C ILE A 214 10.22 -21.30 5.30
N PHE A 215 11.16 -22.13 5.74
CA PHE A 215 12.42 -22.38 5.08
C PHE A 215 12.59 -23.90 5.09
N ALA A 216 12.26 -24.53 3.96
CA ALA A 216 13.01 -25.71 3.58
C ALA A 216 14.44 -25.21 3.31
N GLU A 217 15.44 -25.88 3.88
CA GLU A 217 16.83 -25.67 3.48
C GLU A 217 16.97 -26.19 2.04
N ASP A 218 17.21 -25.29 1.09
CA ASP A 218 17.65 -25.49 -0.30
C ASP A 218 17.46 -26.88 -0.95
N GLU A 219 16.24 -27.43 -0.94
CA GLU A 219 15.83 -28.29 -2.05
C GLU A 219 15.47 -27.40 -3.23
N GLU A 220 16.13 -27.66 -4.36
CA GLU A 220 15.93 -26.95 -5.63
C GLU A 220 14.51 -27.22 -6.18
N LEU A 221 13.50 -26.55 -5.62
CA LEU A 221 12.32 -26.12 -6.37
C LEU A 221 12.81 -25.16 -7.45
N GLY A 222 13.40 -25.74 -8.49
CA GLY A 222 13.86 -25.03 -9.66
C GLY A 222 12.71 -24.17 -10.16
N TRP A 223 12.93 -22.86 -10.19
CA TRP A 223 12.18 -21.98 -11.06
C TRP A 223 12.31 -22.58 -12.45
N ALA A 224 11.27 -23.25 -12.90
CA ALA A 224 11.20 -23.65 -14.28
C ALA A 224 11.20 -22.34 -15.07
N GLU A 225 12.34 -22.06 -15.71
CA GLU A 225 12.48 -21.05 -16.74
C GLU A 225 11.59 -21.47 -17.90
N TYR A 226 10.28 -21.26 -17.73
CA TYR A 226 9.28 -21.37 -18.78
C TYR A 226 9.52 -20.20 -19.74
N GLU A 227 10.55 -20.35 -20.57
CA GLU A 227 10.72 -19.59 -21.79
C GLU A 227 9.38 -19.59 -22.51
N ALA A 228 8.78 -18.40 -22.67
CA ALA A 228 7.46 -18.29 -23.26
C ALA A 228 7.52 -18.81 -24.70
N PRO A 229 6.79 -19.89 -25.05
CA PRO A 229 6.95 -20.52 -26.35
C PRO A 229 6.46 -19.59 -27.45
N TRP A 230 7.37 -19.13 -28.29
CA TRP A 230 7.07 -18.15 -29.32
C TRP A 230 6.15 -18.74 -30.40
N SER A 231 5.17 -17.92 -30.80
CA SER A 231 4.12 -18.30 -31.74
C SER A 231 4.29 -17.68 -33.12
N TRP A 232 4.85 -16.46 -33.19
CA TRP A 232 5.11 -15.69 -34.41
C TRP A 232 6.38 -14.81 -34.24
N VAL A 233 7.06 -14.47 -35.34
CA VAL A 233 8.12 -13.43 -35.39
C VAL A 233 7.99 -12.59 -36.66
N GLU A 234 7.95 -11.26 -36.52
CA GLU A 234 7.83 -10.35 -37.66
C GLU A 234 9.00 -9.36 -37.72
N ALA A 235 9.76 -9.39 -38.82
CA ALA A 235 11.00 -8.64 -38.99
C ALA A 235 10.91 -7.51 -40.04
N GLY A 236 9.81 -7.42 -40.81
CA GLY A 236 9.66 -6.45 -41.91
C GLY A 236 9.72 -4.96 -41.50
N ALA A 237 9.56 -4.65 -40.21
CA ALA A 237 9.59 -3.28 -39.68
C ALA A 237 10.96 -2.85 -39.11
N CYS A 238 11.98 -3.71 -39.13
CA CYS A 238 13.30 -3.39 -38.60
C CYS A 238 14.44 -3.66 -39.60
N THR A 239 15.56 -2.97 -39.41
CA THR A 239 16.82 -3.22 -40.12
C THR A 239 17.90 -3.50 -39.08
N VAL A 240 18.51 -4.68 -39.13
CA VAL A 240 19.53 -5.10 -38.16
C VAL A 240 20.90 -4.93 -38.79
N ASP A 241 21.79 -4.16 -38.15
CA ASP A 241 23.20 -4.09 -38.54
C ASP A 241 23.94 -5.32 -37.97
N PRO A 242 24.44 -6.26 -38.80
CA PRO A 242 25.18 -7.42 -38.31
C PRO A 242 26.52 -7.05 -37.64
N ASN A 243 26.98 -5.80 -37.72
CA ASN A 243 28.16 -5.29 -37.04
C ASN A 243 27.87 -4.67 -35.66
N GLN A 244 26.60 -4.39 -35.34
CA GLN A 244 26.16 -3.75 -34.08
C GLN A 244 24.98 -4.51 -33.45
N LEU A 245 25.17 -5.81 -33.23
CA LEU A 245 24.14 -6.67 -32.65
C LEU A 245 23.93 -6.40 -31.14
N PRO A 246 22.68 -6.17 -30.67
CA PRO A 246 22.35 -6.04 -29.25
C PRO A 246 22.71 -7.28 -28.41
N HIS A 247 22.87 -7.12 -27.10
CA HIS A 247 23.30 -8.20 -26.19
C HIS A 247 22.46 -9.49 -26.23
N TRP A 248 21.17 -9.43 -26.60
CA TRP A 248 20.30 -10.62 -26.73
C TRP A 248 20.59 -11.47 -27.99
N PHE A 249 21.52 -11.05 -28.85
CA PHE A 249 22.06 -11.82 -29.98
C PHE A 249 23.38 -12.56 -29.64
N ALA A 250 23.93 -12.35 -28.44
CA ALA A 250 25.20 -12.91 -28.01
C ALA A 250 25.03 -14.31 -27.40
N GLU A 251 26.01 -15.19 -27.63
CA GLU A 251 26.17 -16.42 -26.85
C GLU A 251 26.67 -16.04 -25.44
N ALA A 252 26.10 -16.63 -24.38
CA ALA A 252 26.37 -16.25 -22.99
C ALA A 252 27.80 -16.61 -22.55
N GLY A 253 28.76 -15.71 -22.84
CA GLY A 253 30.19 -15.97 -22.63
C GLY A 253 31.09 -14.82 -23.07
N GLY A 254 30.97 -13.65 -22.43
CA GLY A 254 31.85 -12.51 -22.67
C GLY A 254 31.41 -11.27 -21.89
N GLY A 255 32.12 -10.92 -20.83
CA GLY A 255 31.74 -9.82 -19.93
C GLY A 255 32.33 -8.48 -20.31
N ALA A 256 31.48 -7.46 -20.49
CA ALA A 256 31.80 -6.04 -20.30
C ALA A 256 30.50 -5.21 -20.25
N GLY A 257 29.92 -5.05 -19.05
CA GLY A 257 28.79 -4.15 -18.85
C GLY A 257 29.25 -2.73 -18.51
N GLN A 258 29.40 -1.86 -19.51
CA GLN A 258 29.56 -0.41 -19.31
C GLN A 258 28.66 0.39 -20.24
N THR A 259 27.65 1.04 -19.66
CA THR A 259 26.73 1.93 -20.37
C THR A 259 27.38 3.31 -20.53
N GLU A 260 28.33 3.44 -21.45
CA GLU A 260 29.15 4.66 -21.57
C GLU A 260 28.34 5.91 -21.98
N MET A 261 28.00 6.72 -20.97
CA MET A 261 27.43 8.07 -21.15
C MET A 261 28.45 9.08 -21.75
N GLY A 262 29.74 8.73 -21.80
CA GLY A 262 30.84 9.63 -22.16
C GLY A 262 31.15 9.75 -23.67
N GLU A 263 30.44 9.02 -24.52
CA GLU A 263 30.69 8.93 -25.97
C GLU A 263 30.85 10.31 -26.65
N PRO A 264 31.99 10.61 -27.32
CA PRO A 264 32.27 11.94 -27.88
C PRO A 264 31.23 12.46 -28.88
N TRP A 265 30.59 11.56 -29.66
CA TRP A 265 29.52 11.95 -30.59
C TRP A 265 28.26 12.41 -29.85
N ARG A 266 27.93 11.77 -28.72
CA ARG A 266 26.78 12.09 -27.88
C ARG A 266 26.97 13.44 -27.18
N LEU A 267 28.17 13.67 -26.62
CA LEU A 267 28.55 14.96 -26.04
C LEU A 267 28.45 16.09 -27.07
N ARG A 268 28.91 15.85 -28.31
CA ARG A 268 28.84 16.81 -29.42
C ARG A 268 27.41 17.19 -29.78
N ILE A 269 26.52 16.21 -29.96
CA ILE A 269 25.08 16.46 -30.25
C ILE A 269 24.43 17.25 -29.11
N LEU A 270 24.71 16.90 -27.85
CA LEU A 270 24.13 17.57 -26.69
C LEU A 270 24.64 19.02 -26.56
N GLN A 271 25.90 19.28 -26.94
CA GLN A 271 26.47 20.63 -27.02
C GLN A 271 25.89 21.43 -28.20
N GLU A 272 25.67 20.82 -29.37
CA GLU A 272 24.98 21.45 -30.49
C GLU A 272 23.52 21.79 -30.17
N LEU A 273 22.79 20.91 -29.47
CA LEU A 273 21.42 21.20 -29.03
C LEU A 273 21.37 22.38 -28.05
N LYS A 274 22.33 22.45 -27.10
CA LYS A 274 22.48 23.61 -26.20
C LYS A 274 22.77 24.91 -26.97
N LEU A 275 23.55 24.85 -28.05
CA LEU A 275 23.84 26.02 -28.92
C LEU A 275 22.66 26.41 -29.84
N ARG A 276 21.67 25.53 -30.04
CA ARG A 276 20.46 25.80 -30.84
C ARG A 276 19.32 26.42 -30.02
N LEU A 277 19.45 26.51 -28.69
CA LEU A 277 18.49 27.18 -27.82
C LEU A 277 18.83 28.68 -27.68
N PRO A 278 18.00 29.62 -28.18
CA PRO A 278 18.19 31.03 -27.91
C PRO A 278 17.87 31.33 -26.45
N THR A 279 18.88 31.70 -25.66
CA THR A 279 18.80 31.85 -24.19
C THR A 279 17.89 32.98 -23.70
N GLU A 280 17.50 33.93 -24.56
CA GLU A 280 16.61 35.04 -24.20
C GLU A 280 15.57 35.31 -25.30
N LYS A 281 14.30 34.94 -25.08
CA LYS A 281 13.15 35.58 -25.78
C LYS A 281 11.72 35.35 -25.27
N TYR A 282 11.50 34.67 -24.14
CA TYR A 282 10.14 34.34 -23.67
C TYR A 282 9.68 35.05 -22.39
N ASN A 283 10.57 35.67 -21.62
CA ASN A 283 10.23 36.38 -20.37
C ASN A 283 9.31 37.61 -20.54
N SER A 284 9.07 38.05 -21.77
CA SER A 284 8.22 39.20 -22.11
C SER A 284 6.81 38.83 -22.60
N TRP A 285 6.45 37.54 -22.55
CA TRP A 285 5.14 37.03 -22.96
C TRP A 285 4.49 36.35 -21.75
N GLN A 286 3.17 36.46 -21.63
CA GLN A 286 2.45 35.57 -20.70
C GLN A 286 2.68 34.12 -21.14
N LEU A 287 2.91 33.23 -20.18
CA LEU A 287 2.87 31.80 -20.43
C LEU A 287 1.54 31.46 -21.10
N ALA A 288 1.54 30.61 -22.12
CA ALA A 288 0.32 30.18 -22.78
C ALA A 288 -0.50 29.33 -21.79
N VAL A 289 -1.40 29.98 -21.05
CA VAL A 289 -2.38 29.32 -20.19
C VAL A 289 -3.42 28.69 -21.12
N ASP A 290 -3.14 27.46 -21.53
CA ASP A 290 -4.06 26.67 -22.33
C ASP A 290 -5.34 26.49 -21.52
N THR A 291 -6.46 27.04 -22.01
CA THR A 291 -7.75 27.01 -21.30
C THR A 291 -8.42 25.65 -21.47
N THR A 292 -7.72 24.60 -21.03
CA THR A 292 -8.23 23.24 -20.99
C THR A 292 -9.23 23.12 -19.85
N SER A 293 -10.51 23.03 -20.18
CA SER A 293 -11.52 22.42 -19.34
C SER A 293 -11.91 21.06 -19.90
N TRP A 294 -12.34 20.15 -19.03
CA TRP A 294 -12.92 18.87 -19.44
C TRP A 294 -13.99 18.42 -18.46
N VAL A 295 -14.88 17.57 -18.96
CA VAL A 295 -15.94 16.91 -18.19
C VAL A 295 -15.88 15.42 -18.51
N HIS A 296 -15.82 14.59 -17.47
CA HIS A 296 -15.97 13.14 -17.55
C HIS A 296 -17.31 12.74 -16.92
N SER A 297 -18.02 11.79 -17.53
CA SER A 297 -19.35 11.38 -17.07
C SER A 297 -19.56 9.88 -17.25
N GLY A 298 -20.21 9.24 -16.28
CA GLY A 298 -20.41 7.79 -16.29
C GLY A 298 -21.40 7.29 -15.25
N GLU A 299 -21.96 6.12 -15.50
CA GLU A 299 -22.89 5.44 -14.60
C GLU A 299 -22.17 4.79 -13.41
N ALA A 300 -22.72 4.97 -12.21
CA ALA A 300 -22.27 4.30 -10.99
C ALA A 300 -23.45 4.04 -10.04
N ARG A 301 -23.16 3.52 -8.86
CA ARG A 301 -24.12 3.41 -7.75
C ARG A 301 -23.53 4.05 -6.51
N VAL A 302 -24.24 4.96 -5.86
CA VAL A 302 -23.78 5.70 -4.67
C VAL A 302 -24.43 5.17 -3.39
N SER A 303 -23.66 5.12 -2.31
CA SER A 303 -24.12 4.82 -0.96
C SER A 303 -23.62 5.88 0.02
N TRP A 304 -24.57 6.53 0.70
CA TRP A 304 -24.37 7.68 1.59
C TRP A 304 -24.08 7.29 3.06
N GLY A 305 -23.72 6.02 3.30
CA GLY A 305 -23.43 5.47 4.64
C GLY A 305 -24.41 4.37 5.09
N SER A 306 -25.67 4.41 4.64
CA SER A 306 -26.73 3.45 5.01
C SER A 306 -26.58 2.03 4.45
N GLY A 307 -25.49 1.72 3.75
CA GLY A 307 -25.26 0.43 3.06
C GLY A 307 -26.12 0.21 1.80
N THR A 308 -27.21 0.97 1.63
CA THR A 308 -28.08 0.92 0.44
C THR A 308 -27.46 1.70 -0.72
N PHE A 309 -27.11 1.00 -1.80
CA PHE A 309 -26.65 1.62 -3.04
C PHE A 309 -27.83 2.03 -3.93
N VAL A 310 -27.86 3.30 -4.32
CA VAL A 310 -28.80 3.91 -5.27
C VAL A 310 -28.04 4.18 -6.57
N ASP A 311 -28.68 3.95 -7.71
CA ASP A 311 -28.06 4.17 -9.02
C ASP A 311 -27.90 5.69 -9.28
N CYS A 312 -26.84 6.11 -9.97
CA CYS A 312 -26.53 7.52 -10.20
C CYS A 312 -25.68 7.73 -11.46
N VAL A 313 -25.64 8.96 -11.97
CA VAL A 313 -24.64 9.40 -12.95
C VAL A 313 -23.64 10.31 -12.24
N LEU A 314 -22.36 9.97 -12.32
CA LEU A 314 -21.28 10.83 -11.83
C LEU A 314 -20.84 11.76 -12.94
N GLN A 315 -20.62 13.02 -12.61
CA GLN A 315 -20.02 14.02 -13.49
C GLN A 315 -18.86 14.71 -12.77
N LEU A 316 -17.67 14.60 -13.34
CA LEU A 316 -16.43 15.20 -12.84
C LEU A 316 -16.00 16.29 -13.83
N GLU A 317 -16.01 17.53 -13.38
CA GLU A 317 -15.64 18.70 -14.18
C GLU A 317 -14.38 19.35 -13.62
N TRP A 318 -13.46 19.75 -14.50
CA TRP A 318 -12.27 20.53 -14.15
C TRP A 318 -12.11 21.73 -15.08
N VAL A 319 -11.85 22.89 -14.48
CA VAL A 319 -11.67 24.19 -15.14
C VAL A 319 -10.52 24.92 -14.45
N GLN A 320 -9.31 24.75 -14.99
CA GLN A 320 -8.06 25.41 -14.56
C GLN A 320 -7.71 25.18 -13.06
N ILE A 321 -8.20 26.06 -12.18
CA ILE A 321 -7.93 26.09 -10.73
C ILE A 321 -9.15 25.65 -9.91
N THR A 322 -10.22 25.22 -10.57
CA THR A 322 -11.44 24.71 -9.94
C THR A 322 -11.79 23.35 -10.52
N GLY A 323 -12.53 22.56 -9.74
CA GLY A 323 -13.19 21.38 -10.23
C GLY A 323 -14.34 20.97 -9.32
N THR A 324 -15.28 20.21 -9.84
CA THR A 324 -16.52 19.85 -9.14
C THR A 324 -16.88 18.39 -9.43
N LEU A 325 -17.22 17.66 -8.37
CA LEU A 325 -17.90 16.37 -8.45
C LEU A 325 -19.40 16.60 -8.28
N THR A 326 -20.17 16.30 -9.31
CA THR A 326 -21.64 16.30 -9.26
C THR A 326 -22.14 14.86 -9.28
N VAL A 327 -23.02 14.53 -8.34
CA VAL A 327 -23.76 13.26 -8.31
C VAL A 327 -25.18 13.54 -8.77
N LEU A 328 -25.56 13.02 -9.92
CA LEU A 328 -26.88 13.16 -10.54
C LEU A 328 -27.72 11.91 -10.29
N ASN A 329 -29.05 12.07 -10.30
CA ASN A 329 -29.99 10.95 -10.34
C ASN A 329 -29.83 10.10 -11.61
N PRO A 330 -30.42 8.89 -11.67
CA PRO A 330 -30.44 8.05 -12.87
C PRO A 330 -31.05 8.70 -14.13
N ASP A 331 -31.74 9.84 -13.97
CA ASP A 331 -32.28 10.63 -15.07
C ASP A 331 -31.23 11.51 -15.77
N GLY A 332 -30.04 11.69 -15.18
CA GLY A 332 -29.01 12.62 -15.64
C GLY A 332 -29.40 14.10 -15.61
N ALA A 333 -30.56 14.44 -15.02
CA ALA A 333 -31.20 15.74 -15.11
C ALA A 333 -31.34 16.44 -13.75
N SER A 334 -31.34 15.70 -12.65
CA SER A 334 -31.51 16.26 -11.30
C SER A 334 -30.35 15.92 -10.36
N THR A 335 -29.71 16.95 -9.80
CA THR A 335 -28.58 16.81 -8.87
C THR A 335 -29.03 16.23 -7.52
N MET A 336 -28.38 15.15 -7.08
CA MET A 336 -28.45 14.67 -5.69
C MET A 336 -27.55 15.53 -4.80
N ASN A 337 -26.25 15.60 -5.14
CA ASN A 337 -25.23 16.31 -4.37
C ASN A 337 -24.16 16.91 -5.31
N LEU A 338 -23.47 17.94 -4.82
CA LEU A 338 -22.38 18.64 -5.51
C LEU A 338 -21.27 18.96 -4.50
N PHE A 339 -20.02 18.69 -4.85
CA PHE A 339 -18.85 18.88 -3.99
C PHE A 339 -17.71 19.55 -4.76
N SER A 340 -16.97 20.45 -4.11
CA SER A 340 -15.70 20.95 -4.65
C SER A 340 -14.65 19.85 -4.59
N LEU A 341 -13.82 19.71 -5.61
CA LEU A 341 -12.71 18.75 -5.57
C LEU A 341 -11.63 19.13 -4.56
N ASN A 342 -11.57 20.40 -4.13
CA ASN A 342 -10.73 20.86 -3.02
C ASN A 342 -11.21 20.38 -1.64
N ASP A 343 -12.45 19.88 -1.55
CA ASP A 343 -12.99 19.32 -0.31
C ASP A 343 -12.72 17.80 -0.19
N ILE A 344 -12.17 17.18 -1.24
CA ILE A 344 -11.85 15.74 -1.29
C ILE A 344 -10.45 15.52 -0.72
N THR A 345 -10.37 14.99 0.50
CA THR A 345 -9.07 14.73 1.16
C THR A 345 -8.45 13.39 0.82
N CYS A 346 -9.21 12.45 0.24
CA CYS A 346 -8.72 11.15 -0.21
C CYS A 346 -9.72 10.47 -1.15
N VAL A 347 -9.21 9.57 -1.99
CA VAL A 347 -10.01 8.56 -2.70
C VAL A 347 -9.34 7.19 -2.49
N GLU A 348 -10.00 6.30 -1.76
CA GLU A 348 -9.49 4.97 -1.38
C GLU A 348 -10.26 3.85 -2.10
N CYS A 349 -9.57 2.75 -2.43
CA CYS A 349 -10.21 1.54 -2.93
C CYS A 349 -10.91 0.81 -1.77
N CYS A 350 -12.20 0.51 -1.93
CA CYS A 350 -12.97 -0.31 -0.99
C CYS A 350 -13.69 -1.47 -1.68
N SER A 351 -13.05 -2.03 -2.71
CA SER A 351 -13.59 -3.12 -3.52
C SER A 351 -13.73 -4.42 -2.74
N GLU A 352 -14.86 -5.08 -2.92
CA GLU A 352 -15.09 -6.47 -2.47
C GLU A 352 -14.95 -7.43 -3.66
N PRO A 353 -14.70 -8.74 -3.45
CA PRO A 353 -14.54 -9.69 -4.56
C PRO A 353 -15.74 -9.75 -5.51
N GLY A 354 -15.58 -9.18 -6.72
CA GLY A 354 -16.66 -9.03 -7.71
C GLY A 354 -17.60 -7.85 -7.46
N SER A 355 -17.17 -6.85 -6.68
CA SER A 355 -17.83 -5.56 -6.48
C SER A 355 -16.77 -4.45 -6.45
N PRO A 356 -16.39 -3.90 -7.63
CA PRO A 356 -15.42 -2.82 -7.71
C PRO A 356 -16.00 -1.54 -7.11
N ARG A 357 -15.36 -1.01 -6.06
CA ARG A 357 -15.82 0.17 -5.32
C ARG A 357 -14.69 1.12 -4.92
N LEU A 358 -14.98 2.41 -5.00
CA LEU A 358 -14.16 3.49 -4.42
C LEU A 358 -14.92 4.17 -3.29
N VAL A 359 -14.19 4.74 -2.34
CA VAL A 359 -14.72 5.68 -1.35
C VAL A 359 -14.05 7.03 -1.51
N VAL A 360 -14.83 8.10 -1.55
CA VAL A 360 -14.38 9.49 -1.65
C VAL A 360 -14.63 10.18 -0.31
N HIS A 361 -13.59 10.81 0.24
CA HIS A 361 -13.58 11.36 1.59
C HIS A 361 -13.74 12.87 1.51
N VAL A 362 -14.86 13.39 2.02
CA VAL A 362 -15.22 14.81 2.03
C VAL A 362 -15.49 15.28 3.47
N PRO A 363 -14.46 15.30 4.34
CA PRO A 363 -14.61 15.29 5.80
C PRO A 363 -15.24 16.53 6.44
N ARG A 364 -15.62 17.56 5.65
CA ARG A 364 -16.38 18.73 6.12
C ARG A 364 -17.84 18.76 5.66
N HIS A 365 -18.24 17.79 4.84
CA HIS A 365 -19.56 17.72 4.22
C HIS A 365 -20.52 16.77 4.96
N SER A 366 -21.77 16.77 4.50
CA SER A 366 -22.85 15.95 5.02
C SER A 366 -23.48 15.15 3.86
N PRO A 367 -23.22 13.83 3.72
CA PRO A 367 -22.32 13.01 4.54
C PRO A 367 -20.83 13.24 4.21
N ALA A 368 -19.96 12.87 5.14
CA ALA A 368 -18.50 12.99 5.00
C ALA A 368 -17.82 11.88 4.15
N LEU A 369 -18.56 10.81 3.78
CA LEU A 369 -18.04 9.66 3.03
C LEU A 369 -19.01 9.25 1.92
N LEU A 370 -18.51 9.12 0.69
CA LEU A 370 -19.28 8.72 -0.48
C LEU A 370 -18.74 7.38 -1.00
N ARG A 371 -19.52 6.31 -0.97
CA ARG A 371 -19.11 5.01 -1.55
C ARG A 371 -19.73 4.84 -2.92
N PHE A 372 -18.89 4.69 -3.94
CA PHE A 372 -19.29 4.45 -5.33
C PHE A 372 -19.00 3.01 -5.73
N GLN A 373 -19.96 2.34 -6.35
CA GLN A 373 -19.80 1.04 -6.98
C GLN A 373 -19.92 1.17 -8.50
N PHE A 374 -18.97 0.56 -9.23
CA PHE A 374 -18.88 0.59 -10.69
C PHE A 374 -19.32 -0.76 -11.29
N THR A 375 -19.45 -0.84 -12.62
CA THR A 375 -19.84 -2.09 -13.30
C THR A 375 -18.67 -3.04 -13.53
N SER A 376 -17.42 -2.54 -13.51
CA SER A 376 -16.20 -3.30 -13.74
C SER A 376 -14.97 -2.62 -13.13
N ASP A 377 -13.91 -3.38 -12.86
CA ASP A 377 -12.61 -2.86 -12.42
C ASP A 377 -12.05 -1.79 -13.38
N ALA A 378 -12.25 -1.96 -14.69
CA ALA A 378 -11.74 -1.01 -15.70
C ALA A 378 -12.33 0.40 -15.52
N GLN A 379 -13.64 0.50 -15.26
CA GLN A 379 -14.29 1.78 -14.92
C GLN A 379 -13.78 2.32 -13.57
N LEU A 380 -13.56 1.45 -12.59
CA LEU A 380 -13.01 1.87 -11.30
C LEU A 380 -11.61 2.50 -11.47
N GLU A 381 -10.73 1.88 -12.25
CA GLU A 381 -9.37 2.41 -12.49
C GLU A 381 -9.39 3.72 -13.28
N GLU A 382 -10.28 3.85 -14.26
CA GLU A 382 -10.52 5.09 -15.01
C GLU A 382 -10.95 6.23 -14.06
N TRP A 383 -11.96 6.01 -13.22
CA TRP A 383 -12.41 7.00 -12.24
C TRP A 383 -11.35 7.29 -11.16
N GLN A 384 -10.61 6.28 -10.71
CA GLN A 384 -9.51 6.44 -9.74
C GLN A 384 -8.37 7.30 -10.33
N ALA A 385 -8.00 7.09 -11.59
CA ALA A 385 -7.03 7.91 -12.32
C ALA A 385 -7.50 9.36 -12.48
N HIS A 386 -8.76 9.57 -12.87
CA HIS A 386 -9.33 10.91 -13.01
C HIS A 386 -9.37 11.66 -11.67
N PHE A 387 -9.81 11.02 -10.57
CA PHE A 387 -9.79 11.66 -9.24
C PHE A 387 -8.37 12.00 -8.79
N ALA A 388 -7.44 11.04 -8.84
CA ALA A 388 -6.06 11.26 -8.37
C ALA A 388 -5.35 12.36 -9.17
N THR A 389 -5.52 12.38 -10.50
CA THR A 389 -4.90 13.41 -11.36
C THR A 389 -5.51 14.80 -11.15
N THR A 390 -6.82 14.88 -10.87
CA THR A 390 -7.52 16.17 -10.74
C THR A 390 -7.33 16.77 -9.36
N CYS A 391 -7.62 16.02 -8.29
CA CYS A 391 -7.36 16.46 -6.92
C CYS A 391 -5.86 16.68 -6.70
N GLY A 392 -5.00 15.83 -7.28
CA GLY A 392 -3.54 16.00 -7.22
C GLY A 392 -3.03 17.30 -7.86
N LYS A 393 -3.71 17.84 -8.89
CA LYS A 393 -3.40 19.16 -9.46
C LYS A 393 -3.96 20.30 -8.61
N LEU A 394 -5.13 20.12 -8.02
CA LEU A 394 -5.83 21.15 -7.25
C LEU A 394 -5.24 21.37 -5.84
N HIS A 395 -4.69 20.32 -5.22
CA HIS A 395 -3.97 20.39 -3.93
C HIS A 395 -2.46 20.66 -4.08
N ASP A 396 -1.98 20.99 -5.28
CA ASP A 396 -0.54 21.08 -5.64
C ASP A 396 0.29 19.84 -5.21
N ALA A 397 -0.33 18.67 -5.33
CA ALA A 397 0.16 17.39 -4.85
C ALA A 397 0.74 16.50 -5.97
N SER A 398 1.33 17.12 -6.98
CA SER A 398 2.00 16.44 -8.10
C SER A 398 3.50 16.20 -7.83
N GLY A 399 4.18 15.43 -8.69
CA GLY A 399 5.63 15.25 -8.61
C GLY A 399 6.15 14.49 -7.37
N LYS A 400 7.48 14.52 -7.17
CA LYS A 400 8.18 13.79 -6.10
C LYS A 400 7.74 14.25 -4.69
N PRO A 401 7.35 13.33 -3.80
CA PRO A 401 7.26 13.55 -2.35
C PRO A 401 8.47 14.25 -1.71
N SER A 402 8.17 15.15 -0.77
CA SER A 402 9.14 15.76 0.14
C SER A 402 9.79 14.72 1.07
N GLU A 403 10.88 15.12 1.72
CA GLU A 403 11.66 14.25 2.62
C GLU A 403 11.08 14.19 4.04
N GLU A 404 10.04 14.99 4.32
CA GLU A 404 9.22 14.96 5.55
C GLU A 404 7.84 14.30 5.34
N SER A 405 7.56 13.79 4.14
CA SER A 405 6.27 13.18 3.79
C SER A 405 5.89 12.01 4.70
N VAL A 406 4.63 11.99 5.16
CA VAL A 406 4.04 10.89 5.92
C VAL A 406 3.53 9.83 4.95
N TRP A 407 4.01 8.60 5.14
CA TRP A 407 3.61 7.45 4.32
C TRP A 407 2.58 6.59 5.04
N ALA A 408 1.61 6.05 4.31
CA ALA A 408 0.61 5.16 4.86
C ALA A 408 0.19 4.07 3.85
N VAL A 409 -0.33 2.96 4.36
CA VAL A 409 -0.82 1.83 3.56
C VAL A 409 -2.20 1.37 4.03
N THR A 410 -3.07 1.00 3.08
CA THR A 410 -4.39 0.41 3.35
C THR A 410 -4.25 -1.09 3.60
N ASN A 411 -5.30 -1.75 4.12
CA ASN A 411 -5.29 -3.19 4.25
C ASN A 411 -5.20 -3.90 2.88
N LEU A 412 -5.76 -3.27 1.82
CA LEU A 412 -5.66 -3.74 0.43
C LEU A 412 -4.27 -3.54 -0.20
N GLY A 413 -3.31 -2.98 0.54
CA GLY A 413 -1.93 -2.77 0.10
C GLY A 413 -1.72 -1.50 -0.74
N ASP A 414 -2.75 -0.67 -0.94
CA ASP A 414 -2.61 0.62 -1.61
C ASP A 414 -1.69 1.55 -0.80
N VAL A 415 -0.79 2.25 -1.49
CA VAL A 415 0.19 3.15 -0.88
C VAL A 415 -0.25 4.61 -1.01
N PHE A 416 -0.27 5.33 0.10
CA PHE A 416 -0.64 6.75 0.17
C PHE A 416 0.44 7.59 0.83
N ILE A 417 0.41 8.88 0.51
CA ILE A 417 1.35 9.89 1.00
C ILE A 417 0.55 11.16 1.35
N TRP A 418 0.82 11.72 2.53
CA TRP A 418 0.53 13.12 2.82
C TRP A 418 1.86 13.89 2.91
N ASP A 419 1.92 15.05 2.26
CA ASP A 419 3.13 15.88 2.17
C ASP A 419 2.96 17.17 2.99
N PRO A 420 3.74 17.40 4.05
CA PRO A 420 3.58 18.57 4.91
C PRO A 420 3.96 19.89 4.21
N THR A 421 4.85 19.84 3.22
CA THR A 421 5.35 21.04 2.53
C THR A 421 4.25 21.78 1.73
N GLN A 422 3.25 21.03 1.25
CA GLN A 422 2.04 21.58 0.62
C GLN A 422 1.18 22.33 1.64
N LEU A 423 1.06 21.82 2.87
CA LEU A 423 0.34 22.50 3.94
C LEU A 423 1.10 23.75 4.41
N GLU A 424 2.42 23.67 4.54
CA GLU A 424 3.27 24.81 4.93
C GLU A 424 3.16 25.96 3.92
N THR A 425 3.29 25.64 2.62
CA THR A 425 3.27 26.62 1.52
C THR A 425 1.91 27.31 1.39
N ASN A 426 0.82 26.60 1.63
CA ASN A 426 -0.55 27.14 1.54
C ASN A 426 -1.05 27.79 2.85
N GLN A 427 -0.36 27.61 3.99
CA GLN A 427 -0.78 28.19 5.26
C GLN A 427 -0.30 29.64 5.40
N LEU A 428 -1.21 30.53 5.83
CA LEU A 428 -0.90 31.95 5.95
C LEU A 428 0.19 32.20 7.00
N ARG A 429 1.23 32.96 6.65
CA ARG A 429 2.30 33.36 7.58
C ARG A 429 2.34 34.88 7.80
N GLU A 430 2.59 35.31 9.04
CA GLU A 430 2.79 36.71 9.42
C GLU A 430 3.93 36.84 10.44
N ASN A 431 5.04 37.48 10.05
CA ASN A 431 6.25 37.65 10.88
C ASN A 431 6.73 36.31 11.47
N ASP A 432 7.04 35.36 10.59
CA ASP A 432 7.47 33.98 10.86
C ASP A 432 6.45 33.03 11.53
N TYR A 433 5.39 33.53 12.16
CA TYR A 433 4.30 32.69 12.70
C TYR A 433 3.33 32.18 11.62
N TYR A 434 2.85 30.95 11.78
CA TYR A 434 1.69 30.39 11.09
C TYR A 434 0.40 30.97 11.67
N VAL A 435 -0.56 31.32 10.82
CA VAL A 435 -1.75 32.09 11.23
C VAL A 435 -3.05 31.43 10.75
N GLN A 436 -3.89 31.00 11.69
CA GLN A 436 -5.26 30.56 11.42
C GLN A 436 -6.25 31.66 11.82
N LYS A 437 -7.21 31.97 10.94
CA LYS A 437 -8.22 33.01 11.15
C LYS A 437 -9.61 32.40 11.01
N PHE A 438 -10.46 32.61 12.02
CA PHE A 438 -11.86 32.21 11.98
C PHE A 438 -12.73 33.47 11.99
N ASP A 439 -13.62 33.58 11.02
CA ASP A 439 -14.73 34.53 11.06
C ASP A 439 -15.81 33.99 12.00
N LEU A 440 -16.13 34.77 13.03
CA LEU A 440 -17.18 34.46 14.00
C LEU A 440 -18.34 35.45 13.92
N SER A 441 -18.36 36.33 12.91
CA SER A 441 -19.45 37.28 12.69
C SER A 441 -20.78 36.55 12.47
N GLY A 442 -21.86 37.12 13.02
CA GLY A 442 -23.18 36.48 13.02
C GLY A 442 -23.31 35.19 13.85
N LYS A 443 -22.29 34.79 14.63
CA LYS A 443 -22.38 33.67 15.58
C LYS A 443 -22.77 34.21 16.97
N GLU A 444 -23.75 33.60 17.60
CA GLU A 444 -24.17 33.93 18.98
C GLU A 444 -23.61 32.92 19.98
N SER A 445 -23.16 33.42 21.14
CA SER A 445 -22.72 32.60 22.28
C SER A 445 -23.90 31.79 22.87
N PRO A 446 -23.73 30.49 23.22
CA PRO A 446 -22.46 29.78 23.36
C PRO A 446 -21.91 29.15 22.07
N ILE A 447 -20.59 29.23 21.90
CA ILE A 447 -19.84 28.75 20.72
C ILE A 447 -18.69 27.86 21.18
N LYS A 448 -18.36 26.84 20.38
CA LYS A 448 -17.11 26.07 20.52
C LYS A 448 -16.34 26.11 19.20
N VAL A 449 -15.01 26.29 19.27
CA VAL A 449 -14.11 26.32 18.10
C VAL A 449 -12.94 25.38 18.37
N ALA A 450 -12.74 24.37 17.51
CA ALA A 450 -11.61 23.46 17.62
C ALA A 450 -10.29 24.18 17.31
N LEU A 451 -9.25 23.88 18.10
CA LEU A 451 -7.94 24.53 18.03
C LEU A 451 -6.89 23.49 17.66
N HIS A 452 -6.47 23.48 16.39
CA HIS A 452 -5.64 22.39 15.84
C HIS A 452 -4.12 22.61 15.94
N GLY A 453 -3.68 23.81 16.35
CA GLY A 453 -2.28 24.12 16.60
C GLY A 453 -1.83 23.69 17.99
N THR A 454 -0.59 23.23 18.12
CA THR A 454 0.03 22.93 19.41
C THR A 454 0.29 24.23 20.16
N PHE A 455 -0.27 24.41 21.37
CA PHE A 455 -0.01 25.59 22.18
C PHE A 455 1.36 25.51 22.87
N THR A 456 2.42 25.87 22.15
CA THR A 456 3.80 26.00 22.65
C THR A 456 4.19 27.45 22.91
N ALA A 457 5.37 27.70 23.47
CA ALA A 457 5.82 29.04 23.82
C ALA A 457 5.93 29.95 22.59
N GLY A 458 5.34 31.14 22.66
CA GLY A 458 5.17 32.06 21.52
C GLY A 458 3.83 31.92 20.79
N THR A 459 3.02 30.90 21.08
CA THR A 459 1.65 30.80 20.54
C THR A 459 0.79 31.94 21.09
N THR A 460 0.04 32.62 20.22
CA THR A 460 -0.93 33.66 20.63
C THR A 460 -2.32 33.39 20.08
N LEU A 461 -3.33 33.63 20.90
CA LEU A 461 -4.74 33.57 20.55
C LEU A 461 -5.35 34.95 20.79
N THR A 462 -5.94 35.54 19.75
CA THR A 462 -6.60 36.86 19.82
C THR A 462 -8.08 36.70 19.46
N LEU A 463 -8.96 37.00 20.41
CA LEU A 463 -10.41 36.99 20.25
C LEU A 463 -10.93 38.43 20.34
N THR A 464 -11.64 38.88 19.31
CA THR A 464 -12.34 40.17 19.29
C THR A 464 -13.84 39.96 19.26
N GLY A 465 -14.59 40.79 19.97
CA GLY A 465 -16.06 40.74 20.04
C GLY A 465 -16.64 41.92 20.81
N CYS A 466 -17.94 41.87 21.11
CA CYS A 466 -18.65 42.84 21.94
C CYS A 466 -19.34 42.15 23.12
N ILE A 467 -19.38 42.81 24.28
CA ILE A 467 -20.08 42.36 25.49
C ILE A 467 -21.53 42.86 25.47
N GLY A 468 -22.50 41.99 25.74
CA GLY A 468 -23.91 42.38 25.80
C GLY A 468 -24.21 43.35 26.96
N ASP A 469 -25.13 44.29 26.75
CA ASP A 469 -25.55 45.26 27.78
C ASP A 469 -26.10 44.57 29.05
N ASP A 470 -26.75 43.42 28.89
CA ASP A 470 -27.33 42.61 29.96
C ASP A 470 -26.38 41.54 30.53
N ALA A 471 -25.09 41.56 30.16
CA ALA A 471 -24.13 40.56 30.61
C ALA A 471 -23.90 40.62 32.13
N ASP A 472 -24.35 39.59 32.86
CA ASP A 472 -23.98 39.35 34.25
C ASP A 472 -22.54 38.81 34.36
N ARG A 473 -22.23 37.79 33.55
CA ARG A 473 -20.92 37.13 33.45
C ARG A 473 -20.74 36.50 32.08
N ILE A 474 -19.48 36.37 31.66
CA ILE A 474 -19.07 35.63 30.45
C ILE A 474 -18.00 34.61 30.82
N GLY A 475 -17.82 33.57 30.01
CA GLY A 475 -16.73 32.61 30.15
C GLY A 475 -16.05 32.37 28.81
N ILE A 476 -14.72 32.47 28.82
CA ILE A 476 -13.85 32.17 27.69
C ILE A 476 -12.86 31.11 28.19
N ASN A 477 -13.01 29.88 27.70
CA ASN A 477 -12.22 28.74 28.14
C ASN A 477 -11.25 28.29 27.04
N LEU A 478 -9.99 28.05 27.41
CA LEU A 478 -9.10 27.16 26.69
C LEU A 478 -9.25 25.74 27.29
N ASP A 479 -10.15 24.97 26.70
CA ASP A 479 -10.47 23.60 27.14
C ASP A 479 -9.50 22.57 26.55
N ALA A 480 -9.23 21.54 27.34
CA ALA A 480 -8.49 20.35 26.96
C ALA A 480 -9.46 19.19 26.72
N HIS A 481 -8.97 18.07 26.19
CA HIS A 481 -9.76 16.84 26.08
C HIS A 481 -10.20 16.35 27.48
N SER A 482 -11.42 15.83 27.57
CA SER A 482 -11.94 15.17 28.76
C SER A 482 -11.09 13.94 29.14
N THR A 483 -11.00 13.63 30.43
CA THR A 483 -10.37 12.41 30.95
C THR A 483 -11.41 11.37 31.35
N TYR A 484 -11.16 10.08 31.05
CA TYR A 484 -12.08 8.98 31.38
C TYR A 484 -11.51 8.06 32.44
N LYS A 485 -12.29 7.79 33.49
CA LYS A 485 -11.90 6.88 34.57
C LYS A 485 -12.99 5.85 34.83
N LEU A 486 -12.59 4.58 34.88
CA LEU A 486 -13.49 3.47 35.16
C LEU A 486 -13.87 3.48 36.66
N ARG A 487 -15.16 3.59 36.95
CA ARG A 487 -15.73 3.51 38.31
C ARG A 487 -16.95 2.59 38.32
N HIS A 488 -16.93 1.58 39.19
CA HIS A 488 -18.05 0.65 39.39
C HIS A 488 -18.64 0.05 38.09
N LYS A 489 -17.77 -0.30 37.13
CA LYS A 489 -18.08 -0.83 35.78
C LYS A 489 -18.70 0.18 34.79
N ALA A 490 -18.78 1.46 35.11
CA ALA A 490 -19.09 2.54 34.17
C ALA A 490 -17.86 3.43 33.93
N HIS A 491 -17.75 4.03 32.73
CA HIS A 491 -16.80 5.11 32.50
C HIS A 491 -17.42 6.42 33.00
N SER A 492 -16.69 7.15 33.85
CA SER A 492 -17.02 8.53 34.18
C SER A 492 -16.13 9.45 33.34
N GLU A 493 -16.79 10.36 32.62
CA GLU A 493 -16.16 11.49 31.94
C GLU A 493 -15.84 12.61 32.93
N TYR A 494 -14.73 13.30 32.71
CA TYR A 494 -14.28 14.43 33.50
C TYR A 494 -13.75 15.54 32.59
N GLU A 495 -14.37 16.72 32.64
CA GLU A 495 -13.93 17.89 31.87
C GLU A 495 -12.58 18.42 32.37
N ASN A 496 -11.80 19.02 31.46
CA ASN A 496 -10.52 19.65 31.74
C ASN A 496 -10.41 21.01 31.03
N THR A 497 -9.95 22.04 31.75
CA THR A 497 -9.81 23.40 31.24
C THR A 497 -8.46 23.96 31.66
N CYS A 498 -7.57 24.25 30.71
CA CYS A 498 -6.24 24.79 30.98
C CYS A 498 -6.33 26.22 31.53
N LEU A 499 -7.14 27.07 30.91
CA LEU A 499 -7.44 28.43 31.36
C LEU A 499 -8.94 28.73 31.21
N HIS A 500 -9.59 29.02 32.33
CA HIS A 500 -10.93 29.57 32.41
C HIS A 500 -10.81 31.07 32.72
N PHE A 501 -11.24 31.93 31.79
CA PHE A 501 -11.29 33.38 31.95
C PHE A 501 -12.75 33.80 32.12
N ASN A 502 -13.12 34.23 33.33
CA ASN A 502 -14.52 34.49 33.71
C ASN A 502 -14.71 35.87 34.37
N PRO A 503 -14.89 36.93 33.55
CA PRO A 503 -15.41 38.21 34.00
C PRO A 503 -16.81 38.07 34.62
N ARG A 504 -16.98 38.58 35.83
CA ARG A 504 -18.23 38.67 36.59
C ARG A 504 -18.52 40.14 36.87
N PHE A 505 -19.47 40.73 36.14
CA PHE A 505 -19.79 42.15 36.22
C PHE A 505 -20.63 42.52 37.46
N GLY A 506 -21.23 41.54 38.14
CA GLY A 506 -21.88 41.73 39.45
C GLY A 506 -20.87 41.78 40.61
N ASP A 507 -19.77 41.03 40.51
CA ASP A 507 -18.71 40.94 41.52
C ASP A 507 -17.53 41.91 41.25
N ASP A 508 -17.60 42.68 40.17
CA ASP A 508 -16.56 43.57 39.60
C ASP A 508 -15.14 42.95 39.50
N CYS A 509 -15.07 41.63 39.21
CA CYS A 509 -13.81 40.91 39.14
C CYS A 509 -13.74 39.94 37.94
N VAL A 510 -12.53 39.48 37.61
CA VAL A 510 -12.31 38.44 36.61
C VAL A 510 -11.69 37.24 37.29
N VAL A 511 -12.44 36.14 37.37
CA VAL A 511 -11.90 34.86 37.86
C VAL A 511 -11.05 34.22 36.77
N ARG A 512 -9.84 33.81 37.16
CA ARG A 512 -8.94 32.95 36.41
C ARG A 512 -8.80 31.62 37.15
N ASN A 513 -9.05 30.50 36.49
CA ASN A 513 -8.92 29.17 37.10
C ASN A 513 -8.62 28.08 36.06
N SER A 514 -8.38 26.86 36.51
CA SER A 514 -8.25 25.66 35.68
C SER A 514 -9.15 24.57 36.24
N MET A 515 -9.69 23.72 35.37
CA MET A 515 -10.40 22.50 35.77
C MET A 515 -9.52 21.29 35.46
N ILE A 516 -9.36 20.39 36.43
CA ILE A 516 -8.59 19.14 36.30
C ILE A 516 -9.46 17.99 36.84
N ASP A 517 -9.70 16.97 36.02
CA ASP A 517 -10.57 15.83 36.33
C ASP A 517 -11.94 16.26 36.89
N GLY A 518 -12.62 17.20 36.22
CA GLY A 518 -13.95 17.69 36.62
C GLY A 518 -13.95 18.53 37.90
N LYS A 519 -12.78 19.03 38.36
CA LYS A 519 -12.65 19.84 39.58
C LYS A 519 -11.94 21.16 39.31
N TRP A 520 -12.56 22.25 39.74
CA TRP A 520 -11.93 23.57 39.77
C TRP A 520 -10.79 23.63 40.78
N GLY A 521 -9.69 24.28 40.39
CA GLY A 521 -8.60 24.65 41.29
C GLY A 521 -8.92 25.88 42.15
N LYS A 522 -7.88 26.48 42.75
CA LYS A 522 -7.99 27.76 43.46
C LYS A 522 -8.28 28.89 42.46
N GLU A 523 -9.32 29.68 42.69
CA GLU A 523 -9.56 30.91 41.89
C GLU A 523 -8.42 31.94 42.12
N GLU A 524 -8.07 32.66 41.05
CA GLU A 524 -7.26 33.87 41.06
C GLU A 524 -8.14 35.04 40.58
N THR A 525 -8.15 36.16 41.30
CA THR A 525 -9.11 37.27 41.13
C THR A 525 -8.46 38.66 41.15
N GLU A 526 -7.12 38.72 41.21
CA GLU A 526 -6.37 39.97 41.29
C GLU A 526 -6.50 40.79 39.99
N GLY A 527 -6.75 42.10 40.11
CA GLY A 527 -6.91 43.03 38.99
C GLY A 527 -8.30 43.68 38.93
N GLU A 528 -8.37 44.88 38.37
CA GLU A 528 -9.63 45.61 38.13
C GLU A 528 -10.36 45.04 36.90
N MET A 529 -11.69 45.18 36.82
CA MET A 529 -12.48 44.74 35.66
C MET A 529 -12.02 45.45 34.37
N PRO A 530 -11.43 44.74 33.38
CA PRO A 530 -10.88 45.38 32.19
C PRO A 530 -11.91 45.54 31.06
N LEU A 531 -13.10 44.94 31.20
CA LEU A 531 -14.14 44.89 30.18
C LEU A 531 -15.36 45.75 30.57
N LYS A 532 -16.15 46.16 29.59
CA LYS A 532 -17.39 46.95 29.80
C LYS A 532 -18.55 46.35 29.01
N LYS A 533 -19.75 46.42 29.57
CA LYS A 533 -21.00 46.03 28.88
C LYS A 533 -21.28 47.00 27.73
N GLY A 534 -21.84 46.51 26.63
CA GLY A 534 -22.12 47.30 25.42
C GLY A 534 -20.88 47.77 24.65
N HIS A 535 -19.69 47.28 24.99
CA HIS A 535 -18.42 47.70 24.38
C HIS A 535 -17.74 46.53 23.67
N GLU A 536 -17.02 46.87 22.59
CA GLU A 536 -16.07 45.97 21.94
C GLU A 536 -14.84 45.73 22.84
N PHE A 537 -14.16 44.60 22.62
CA PHE A 537 -12.93 44.22 23.31
C PHE A 537 -12.00 43.42 22.39
N ALA A 538 -10.70 43.50 22.66
CA ALA A 538 -9.67 42.63 22.12
C ALA A 538 -8.97 41.85 23.25
N LEU A 539 -9.32 40.58 23.44
CA LEU A 539 -8.65 39.67 24.36
C LEU A 539 -7.52 38.96 23.63
N ARG A 540 -6.27 39.16 24.05
CA ARG A 540 -5.10 38.44 23.53
C ARG A 540 -4.46 37.61 24.64
N ILE A 541 -4.37 36.31 24.41
CA ILE A 541 -3.71 35.34 25.29
C ILE A 541 -2.43 34.88 24.60
N GLU A 542 -1.31 34.89 25.33
CA GLU A 542 0.03 34.58 24.84
C GLU A 542 0.64 33.49 25.72
N THR A 543 0.97 32.35 25.12
CA THR A 543 1.57 31.21 25.82
C THR A 543 3.07 31.42 25.95
N THR A 544 3.56 31.41 27.18
CA THR A 544 4.98 31.31 27.53
C THR A 544 5.28 29.92 28.10
N GLU A 545 6.53 29.61 28.42
CA GLU A 545 6.94 28.33 29.00
C GLU A 545 6.25 28.02 30.34
N ASP A 546 6.08 29.05 31.20
CA ASP A 546 5.52 28.92 32.56
C ASP A 546 4.04 29.32 32.70
N ALA A 547 3.53 30.16 31.79
CA ALA A 547 2.24 30.83 31.98
C ALA A 547 1.54 31.31 30.69
N PHE A 548 0.23 31.58 30.80
CA PHE A 548 -0.53 32.41 29.87
C PHE A 548 -0.44 33.88 30.30
N LEU A 549 0.16 34.73 29.45
CA LEU A 549 0.06 36.19 29.57
C LEU A 549 -1.25 36.64 28.93
N ILE A 550 -2.04 37.42 29.66
CA ILE A 550 -3.39 37.85 29.24
C ILE A 550 -3.40 39.36 29.10
N TYR A 551 -3.78 39.82 27.90
CA TYR A 551 -3.92 41.23 27.54
C TYR A 551 -5.38 41.53 27.18
N VAL A 552 -5.86 42.70 27.57
CA VAL A 552 -7.16 43.25 27.14
C VAL A 552 -6.92 44.64 26.59
N ASP A 553 -7.36 44.88 25.36
CA ASP A 553 -7.17 46.14 24.61
C ASP A 553 -5.68 46.59 24.64
N ASP A 554 -4.81 45.65 24.26
CA ASP A 554 -3.34 45.69 24.25
C ASP A 554 -2.63 45.98 25.59
N LYS A 555 -3.36 46.12 26.70
CA LYS A 555 -2.79 46.26 28.04
C LYS A 555 -2.63 44.92 28.72
N ILE A 556 -1.49 44.69 29.38
CA ILE A 556 -1.30 43.52 30.24
C ILE A 556 -2.35 43.58 31.36
N PHE A 557 -3.18 42.55 31.44
CA PHE A 557 -4.17 42.37 32.51
C PHE A 557 -3.68 41.38 33.58
N ALA A 558 -3.17 40.21 33.17
CA ALA A 558 -2.79 39.14 34.09
C ALA A 558 -1.69 38.23 33.54
N ASN A 559 -1.05 37.50 34.46
CA ASN A 559 -0.12 36.40 34.17
C ASN A 559 -0.61 35.17 34.94
N TYR A 560 -1.10 34.16 34.23
CA TYR A 560 -1.72 32.96 34.81
C TYR A 560 -0.84 31.73 34.58
N ARG A 561 -0.23 31.21 35.65
CA ARG A 561 0.68 30.05 35.56
C ARG A 561 -0.02 28.78 35.09
N HIS A 562 0.67 28.01 34.27
CA HIS A 562 0.17 26.74 33.73
C HIS A 562 -0.09 25.73 34.86
N ARG A 563 -1.35 25.28 34.98
CA ARG A 563 -1.76 24.20 35.91
C ARG A 563 -2.03 22.87 35.19
N LEU A 564 -2.23 22.95 33.88
CA LEU A 564 -2.18 21.85 32.91
C LEU A 564 -1.17 22.25 31.82
N PRO A 565 -0.54 21.30 31.10
CA PRO A 565 0.35 21.64 29.99
C PRO A 565 -0.39 22.44 28.93
N PRO A 566 0.17 23.56 28.42
CA PRO A 566 -0.53 24.41 27.45
C PRO A 566 -0.83 23.64 26.15
N SER A 567 0.05 22.73 25.71
CA SER A 567 -0.18 21.85 24.55
C SER A 567 -1.41 20.94 24.66
N SER A 568 -2.04 20.82 25.83
CA SER A 568 -3.31 20.09 26.02
C SER A 568 -4.54 20.85 25.52
N VAL A 569 -4.42 22.15 25.25
CA VAL A 569 -5.51 22.99 24.71
C VAL A 569 -5.91 22.47 23.33
N SER A 570 -7.22 22.25 23.15
CA SER A 570 -7.79 21.66 21.92
C SER A 570 -9.10 22.33 21.47
N MET A 571 -9.70 23.17 22.32
CA MET A 571 -11.00 23.78 22.09
C MET A 571 -11.10 25.15 22.77
N LEU A 572 -11.62 26.15 22.06
CA LEU A 572 -12.08 27.41 22.64
C LEU A 572 -13.58 27.29 22.90
N SER A 573 -14.02 27.28 24.17
CA SER A 573 -15.44 27.40 24.51
C SER A 573 -15.76 28.83 24.97
N ILE A 574 -16.78 29.44 24.36
CA ILE A 574 -17.30 30.77 24.69
C ILE A 574 -18.73 30.61 25.21
N TRP A 575 -19.06 31.24 26.33
CA TRP A 575 -20.43 31.28 26.87
C TRP A 575 -20.74 32.59 27.60
N GLY A 576 -22.03 32.87 27.80
CA GLY A 576 -22.54 34.13 28.38
C GLY A 576 -22.92 35.16 27.32
N ARG A 577 -23.39 36.35 27.75
CA ARG A 577 -23.90 37.39 26.83
C ARG A 577 -22.76 38.18 26.19
N MET A 578 -22.26 37.66 25.07
CA MET A 578 -21.29 38.33 24.20
C MET A 578 -21.43 37.86 22.75
N GLN A 579 -21.06 38.71 21.81
CA GLN A 579 -20.99 38.41 20.39
C GLN A 579 -19.51 38.41 19.95
N PRO A 580 -18.90 37.25 19.67
CA PRO A 580 -17.57 37.23 19.05
C PRO A 580 -17.68 37.69 17.59
N PHE A 581 -16.61 38.32 17.09
CA PHE A 581 -16.50 38.75 15.69
C PHE A 581 -15.44 37.95 14.94
N LYS A 582 -14.29 37.69 15.58
CA LYS A 582 -13.13 37.09 14.92
C LYS A 582 -12.20 36.44 15.95
N LEU A 583 -11.66 35.29 15.58
CA LEU A 583 -10.59 34.59 16.29
C LEU A 583 -9.37 34.51 15.38
N VAL A 584 -8.18 34.81 15.93
CA VAL A 584 -6.89 34.64 15.25
C VAL A 584 -5.97 33.83 16.16
N ILE A 585 -5.43 32.74 15.64
CA ILE A 585 -4.35 31.98 16.27
C ILE A 585 -3.08 32.30 15.49
N LYS A 586 -1.99 32.59 16.19
CA LYS A 586 -0.63 32.59 15.63
C LYS A 586 0.21 31.56 16.37
N SER A 587 0.90 30.70 15.64
CA SER A 587 1.68 29.57 16.16
C SER A 587 3.09 29.60 15.59
N PRO A 588 4.15 29.30 16.37
CA PRO A 588 5.50 29.09 15.84
C PRO A 588 5.60 27.78 15.04
N GLU A 589 4.72 26.82 15.32
CA GLU A 589 4.61 25.51 14.67
C GLU A 589 3.44 25.46 13.69
N ILE A 590 3.51 24.58 12.69
CA ILE A 590 2.46 24.42 11.67
C ILE A 590 1.12 24.01 12.30
N ILE A 591 0.03 24.69 11.91
CA ILE A 591 -1.30 24.43 12.43
C ILE A 591 -1.92 23.28 11.62
N LEU A 592 -1.76 22.06 12.15
CA LEU A 592 -2.14 20.80 11.51
C LEU A 592 -3.52 20.34 11.96
N ASP A 593 -4.53 20.59 11.12
CA ASP A 593 -5.88 20.05 11.22
C ASP A 593 -5.97 18.71 10.45
N PRO A 594 -6.12 17.55 11.12
CA PRO A 594 -6.11 16.24 10.48
C PRO A 594 -7.26 16.00 9.49
N LEU A 595 -8.30 16.83 9.48
CA LEU A 595 -9.43 16.75 8.54
C LEU A 595 -9.17 17.53 7.23
N ASN A 596 -8.03 18.21 7.09
CA ASN A 596 -7.63 18.92 5.86
C ASN A 596 -6.47 18.24 5.10
N LEU A 597 -5.93 17.12 5.61
CA LEU A 597 -4.75 16.50 5.02
C LEU A 597 -5.13 15.75 3.73
N TYR A 598 -4.59 16.20 2.60
CA TYR A 598 -4.77 15.51 1.32
C TYR A 598 -3.84 14.30 1.23
N TRP A 599 -4.43 13.11 1.14
CA TRP A 599 -3.72 11.83 0.97
C TRP A 599 -3.75 11.44 -0.51
N ARG A 600 -2.61 11.61 -1.19
CA ARG A 600 -2.44 11.15 -2.58
C ARG A 600 -2.03 9.69 -2.61
N GLN A 601 -2.62 8.93 -3.53
CA GLN A 601 -2.19 7.55 -3.78
C GLN A 601 -0.98 7.52 -4.72
N VAL A 602 -0.07 6.57 -4.51
CA VAL A 602 1.02 6.24 -5.45
C VAL A 602 1.00 4.76 -5.82
N GLY A 603 1.66 4.42 -6.93
CA GLY A 603 1.82 3.04 -7.37
C GLY A 603 2.64 2.18 -6.40
N GLY A 604 2.30 0.90 -6.36
CA GLY A 604 2.91 -0.09 -5.48
C GLY A 604 1.88 -1.09 -4.98
N HIS A 605 2.31 -1.99 -4.10
CA HIS A 605 1.45 -2.84 -3.27
C HIS A 605 2.24 -3.24 -2.02
N LEU A 606 1.96 -2.63 -0.87
CA LEU A 606 2.78 -2.79 0.33
C LEU A 606 1.94 -3.15 1.56
N ARG A 607 2.39 -4.15 2.30
CA ARG A 607 1.88 -4.50 3.64
C ARG A 607 2.34 -3.50 4.70
N ARG A 608 3.55 -2.94 4.53
CA ARG A 608 4.14 -1.92 5.40
C ARG A 608 4.97 -0.90 4.64
N VAL A 609 5.11 0.28 5.23
CA VAL A 609 6.02 1.35 4.81
C VAL A 609 6.66 2.01 6.04
N GLU A 610 7.94 2.36 5.95
CA GLU A 610 8.67 3.09 7.00
C GLU A 610 9.63 4.09 6.34
N SER A 611 9.69 5.30 6.88
CA SER A 611 10.43 6.45 6.36
C SER A 611 11.40 7.02 7.39
N CYS A 612 12.31 7.92 6.99
CA CYS A 612 13.07 8.74 7.93
C CYS A 612 13.43 10.12 7.35
N ARG A 613 13.81 11.06 8.24
CA ARG A 613 13.97 12.51 7.98
C ARG A 613 15.02 12.93 6.95
N VAL A 614 15.74 11.97 6.33
CA VAL A 614 16.66 12.21 5.19
C VAL A 614 16.11 11.68 3.86
N GLY A 615 14.81 11.40 3.78
CA GLY A 615 14.12 10.98 2.56
C GLY A 615 14.26 9.50 2.20
N VAL A 616 15.04 8.71 2.95
CA VAL A 616 15.11 7.25 2.75
C VAL A 616 13.82 6.62 3.26
N THR A 617 13.12 5.90 2.37
CA THR A 617 11.86 5.21 2.68
C THR A 617 11.91 3.79 2.14
N TRP A 618 11.52 2.82 2.96
CA TRP A 618 11.46 1.40 2.61
C TRP A 618 10.03 0.86 2.79
N GLY A 619 9.68 -0.15 2.02
CA GLY A 619 8.43 -0.89 2.09
C GLY A 619 8.65 -2.39 2.32
N ILE A 620 7.63 -3.09 2.81
CA ILE A 620 7.58 -4.55 2.86
C ILE A 620 6.28 -5.03 2.22
N GLY A 621 6.36 -5.96 1.25
CA GLY A 621 5.21 -6.62 0.62
C GLY A 621 4.53 -7.65 1.55
N TYR A 622 3.37 -8.16 1.13
CA TYR A 622 2.69 -9.24 1.84
C TYR A 622 3.48 -10.56 1.82
N ASP A 623 4.23 -10.83 0.75
CA ASP A 623 5.16 -11.96 0.61
C ASP A 623 6.47 -11.81 1.42
N LYS A 624 6.60 -10.73 2.20
CA LYS A 624 7.79 -10.32 2.97
C LYS A 624 8.97 -9.77 2.12
N THR A 625 8.82 -9.50 0.83
CA THR A 625 9.86 -8.78 0.04
C THR A 625 10.07 -7.37 0.55
N ALA A 626 11.33 -6.95 0.69
CA ALA A 626 11.69 -5.58 1.02
C ALA A 626 11.86 -4.74 -0.26
N TRP A 627 11.37 -3.50 -0.22
CA TRP A 627 11.39 -2.55 -1.33
C TRP A 627 11.98 -1.22 -0.87
N VAL A 628 12.69 -0.52 -1.75
CA VAL A 628 13.26 0.82 -1.47
C VAL A 628 12.60 1.84 -2.39
N TYR A 629 12.20 2.99 -1.82
CA TYR A 629 11.64 4.11 -2.57
C TYR A 629 12.72 4.77 -3.43
N THR A 630 12.42 4.98 -4.71
CA THR A 630 13.41 5.38 -5.73
C THR A 630 13.42 6.89 -6.02
N GLY A 631 12.69 7.70 -5.24
CA GLY A 631 12.50 9.13 -5.53
C GLY A 631 11.59 9.39 -6.75
N GLY A 632 10.85 8.38 -7.21
CA GLY A 632 9.86 8.48 -8.27
C GLY A 632 8.46 8.89 -7.79
N TRP A 633 7.50 8.91 -8.71
CA TRP A 633 6.08 9.09 -8.41
C TRP A 633 5.21 8.47 -9.52
N GLY A 634 3.90 8.35 -9.26
CA GLY A 634 2.96 7.70 -10.19
C GLY A 634 2.97 6.18 -10.04
N GLY A 635 2.69 5.48 -11.14
CA GLY A 635 2.54 4.03 -11.21
C GLY A 635 1.11 3.52 -10.96
N GLY A 636 0.94 2.20 -10.93
CA GLY A 636 -0.35 1.55 -10.70
C GLY A 636 -1.34 1.78 -11.84
N PHE A 637 -2.34 2.63 -11.56
CA PHE A 637 -3.40 3.08 -12.47
C PHE A 637 -3.12 4.45 -13.12
N LEU A 638 -2.13 5.21 -12.63
CA LEU A 638 -1.76 6.54 -13.18
C LEU A 638 -1.03 6.48 -14.53
N GLY A 639 -0.84 5.27 -15.08
CA GLY A 639 -0.19 5.05 -16.37
C GLY A 639 1.28 5.47 -16.39
N ALA A 640 1.81 5.66 -17.61
CA ALA A 640 3.23 6.00 -17.83
C ALA A 640 3.49 7.50 -18.04
N LEU A 641 2.46 8.30 -18.36
CA LEU A 641 2.62 9.71 -18.75
C LEU A 641 2.83 10.64 -17.55
N ASP A 642 2.12 10.42 -16.45
CA ASP A 642 2.26 11.18 -15.19
C ASP A 642 3.23 10.51 -14.20
N SER A 643 4.07 9.57 -14.67
CA SER A 643 4.98 8.73 -13.85
C SER A 643 6.46 9.05 -14.06
N HIS A 644 7.25 8.92 -13.00
CA HIS A 644 8.71 9.08 -13.03
C HIS A 644 9.40 8.05 -12.12
N ASN A 645 10.53 7.48 -12.57
CA ASN A 645 11.31 6.44 -11.89
C ASN A 645 10.47 5.28 -11.31
N VAL A 646 9.50 4.80 -12.10
CA VAL A 646 8.58 3.72 -11.76
C VAL A 646 9.09 2.39 -12.31
N HIS A 647 9.02 1.33 -11.50
CA HIS A 647 9.47 -0.02 -11.84
C HIS A 647 8.33 -1.04 -11.75
N PRO A 648 8.45 -2.21 -12.40
CA PRO A 648 7.58 -3.36 -12.14
C PRO A 648 7.70 -3.83 -10.70
N MET A 649 6.58 -4.21 -10.10
CA MET A 649 6.51 -4.70 -8.72
C MET A 649 5.54 -5.88 -8.67
N THR A 650 5.95 -6.98 -8.03
CA THR A 650 5.10 -8.16 -7.82
C THR A 650 5.06 -8.49 -6.34
N ASP A 651 3.87 -8.81 -5.83
CA ASP A 651 3.65 -9.27 -4.45
C ASP A 651 2.74 -10.51 -4.50
N SER A 652 2.77 -11.35 -3.47
CA SER A 652 2.02 -12.61 -3.44
C SER A 652 1.49 -12.98 -2.06
N GLN A 653 0.38 -13.72 -2.05
CA GLN A 653 -0.37 -14.03 -0.83
C GLN A 653 -0.99 -15.42 -0.87
N ASP A 654 -0.94 -16.14 0.26
CA ASP A 654 -1.60 -17.42 0.45
C ASP A 654 -3.00 -17.25 1.08
N TYR A 655 -4.04 -17.54 0.31
CA TYR A 655 -5.41 -17.67 0.81
C TYR A 655 -5.59 -19.03 1.49
N ARG A 656 -6.27 -19.06 2.65
CA ARG A 656 -6.46 -20.26 3.48
C ARG A 656 -7.94 -20.59 3.69
N VAL A 657 -8.27 -21.89 3.64
CA VAL A 657 -9.61 -22.44 3.85
C VAL A 657 -9.49 -23.72 4.70
N TYR A 658 -10.44 -23.94 5.62
CA TYR A 658 -10.42 -25.06 6.55
C TYR A 658 -11.55 -26.04 6.25
N GLU A 659 -11.20 -27.29 5.96
CA GLU A 659 -12.12 -28.41 5.84
C GLU A 659 -12.31 -29.04 7.23
N ASN A 660 -13.55 -29.09 7.74
CA ASN A 660 -13.87 -29.60 9.07
C ASN A 660 -14.76 -30.85 8.97
N GLN A 661 -14.51 -31.85 9.81
CA GLN A 661 -15.29 -33.09 9.86
C GLN A 661 -15.54 -33.54 11.32
N ARG A 662 -16.71 -34.10 11.59
CA ARG A 662 -17.08 -34.68 12.90
C ARG A 662 -17.08 -36.20 12.83
N TRP A 663 -16.66 -36.87 13.90
CA TRP A 663 -16.71 -38.32 14.04
C TRP A 663 -18.12 -38.81 14.37
N ASN A 664 -18.52 -39.91 13.71
CA ASN A 664 -19.78 -40.62 13.89
C ASN A 664 -19.50 -42.13 14.07
N PRO A 665 -20.10 -42.82 15.06
CA PRO A 665 -19.88 -44.24 15.31
C PRO A 665 -20.11 -45.19 14.12
N VAL A 666 -20.95 -44.81 13.16
CA VAL A 666 -21.34 -45.64 12.01
C VAL A 666 -20.48 -45.39 10.78
N THR A 667 -19.97 -44.16 10.61
CA THR A 667 -19.34 -43.70 9.36
C THR A 667 -17.93 -43.12 9.52
N GLY A 668 -17.39 -43.04 10.74
CA GLY A 668 -16.11 -42.39 11.00
C GLY A 668 -16.22 -40.86 10.90
N TYR A 669 -15.16 -40.19 10.43
CA TYR A 669 -15.23 -38.74 10.20
C TYR A 669 -16.04 -38.41 8.95
N THR A 670 -17.04 -37.56 9.10
CA THR A 670 -18.00 -37.18 8.06
C THR A 670 -18.18 -35.67 7.99
N SER A 671 -18.62 -35.19 6.82
CA SER A 671 -19.04 -33.81 6.59
C SER A 671 -20.50 -33.54 7.02
N ALA A 672 -21.07 -34.39 7.86
CA ALA A 672 -22.36 -34.21 8.51
C ALA A 672 -22.15 -33.78 9.97
N GLY A 673 -22.20 -32.47 10.22
CA GLY A 673 -22.11 -31.89 11.56
C GLY A 673 -23.45 -31.80 12.30
N LEU A 674 -23.38 -31.49 13.58
CA LEU A 674 -24.52 -31.08 14.42
C LEU A 674 -24.89 -29.61 14.13
N PRO A 675 -26.12 -29.15 14.45
CA PRO A 675 -26.52 -27.75 14.27
C PRO A 675 -25.70 -26.72 15.06
N THR A 676 -24.92 -27.16 16.05
CA THR A 676 -24.04 -26.35 16.90
C THR A 676 -22.56 -26.37 16.45
N ASP A 677 -22.23 -27.06 15.36
CA ASP A 677 -20.85 -27.21 14.89
C ASP A 677 -20.37 -26.01 14.05
N ARG A 678 -19.04 -25.91 13.92
CA ARG A 678 -18.40 -25.07 12.89
C ARG A 678 -18.85 -25.51 11.50
N TYR A 679 -18.83 -24.60 10.52
CA TYR A 679 -19.08 -24.97 9.13
C TYR A 679 -18.07 -26.00 8.64
N MET A 680 -18.54 -27.03 7.92
CA MET A 680 -17.70 -28.11 7.36
C MET A 680 -16.64 -27.61 6.35
N TRP A 681 -16.81 -26.38 5.85
CA TRP A 681 -15.84 -25.61 5.08
C TRP A 681 -15.87 -24.17 5.58
N SER A 682 -14.77 -23.69 6.16
CA SER A 682 -14.76 -22.45 6.94
C SER A 682 -13.50 -21.59 6.82
N ASP A 683 -13.60 -20.39 7.41
CA ASP A 683 -12.49 -19.61 7.94
C ASP A 683 -11.79 -20.34 9.12
N ALA A 684 -10.67 -19.85 9.66
CA ALA A 684 -10.00 -20.56 10.76
C ALA A 684 -10.75 -20.43 12.10
N THR A 685 -11.53 -19.36 12.30
CA THR A 685 -12.36 -19.22 13.50
C THR A 685 -13.51 -20.26 13.49
N GLY A 686 -13.87 -20.78 12.32
CA GLY A 686 -14.94 -21.76 12.12
C GLY A 686 -16.35 -21.18 12.16
N LYS A 687 -16.47 -19.87 12.40
CA LYS A 687 -17.73 -19.14 12.54
C LYS A 687 -18.33 -18.74 11.20
N GLN A 688 -17.56 -18.80 10.11
CA GLN A 688 -17.97 -18.33 8.79
C GLN A 688 -17.81 -19.45 7.77
N LYS A 689 -18.79 -19.58 6.86
CA LYS A 689 -18.73 -20.59 5.79
C LYS A 689 -17.85 -20.07 4.65
N ARG A 690 -16.80 -20.82 4.29
CA ARG A 690 -15.88 -20.47 3.20
C ARG A 690 -15.47 -21.75 2.46
N THR A 691 -15.94 -21.95 1.24
CA THR A 691 -15.58 -23.11 0.40
C THR A 691 -14.53 -22.73 -0.64
N ARG A 692 -13.74 -23.69 -1.11
CA ARG A 692 -12.65 -23.49 -2.09
C ARG A 692 -13.12 -22.84 -3.39
N ASP A 693 -14.33 -23.17 -3.82
CA ASP A 693 -14.94 -22.73 -5.09
C ASP A 693 -15.59 -21.34 -4.99
N GLN A 694 -15.75 -20.81 -3.76
CA GLN A 694 -16.31 -19.48 -3.48
C GLN A 694 -15.24 -18.42 -3.22
N VAL A 695 -13.95 -18.78 -3.18
CA VAL A 695 -12.87 -17.80 -2.98
C VAL A 695 -12.58 -17.07 -4.29
N LYS A 696 -13.11 -15.85 -4.40
CA LYS A 696 -12.81 -14.90 -5.47
C LYS A 696 -11.64 -13.99 -5.07
N LEU A 697 -11.00 -13.39 -6.08
CA LEU A 697 -9.95 -12.39 -5.90
C LEU A 697 -10.56 -10.98 -5.77
N LEU A 698 -9.81 -10.07 -5.15
CA LEU A 698 -10.27 -8.71 -4.80
C LEU A 698 -10.47 -7.79 -6.02
N SER A 699 -9.64 -7.98 -7.05
CA SER A 699 -9.64 -7.20 -8.29
C SER A 699 -8.96 -8.02 -9.40
N VAL A 700 -9.20 -7.67 -10.67
CA VAL A 700 -8.52 -8.24 -11.85
C VAL A 700 -6.98 -8.11 -11.84
N LYS A 701 -6.43 -7.23 -11.00
CA LYS A 701 -4.98 -7.07 -10.78
C LYS A 701 -4.33 -8.29 -10.11
N TRP A 702 -5.13 -9.09 -9.39
CA TRP A 702 -4.72 -10.34 -8.77
C TRP A 702 -4.96 -11.52 -9.69
N GLN A 703 -4.04 -12.49 -9.67
CA GLN A 703 -4.16 -13.75 -10.42
C GLN A 703 -3.80 -14.94 -9.53
N TRP A 704 -4.49 -16.07 -9.69
CA TRP A 704 -4.12 -17.33 -9.01
C TRP A 704 -2.87 -17.91 -9.67
N VAL A 705 -1.81 -18.13 -8.87
CA VAL A 705 -0.52 -18.69 -9.33
C VAL A 705 -0.26 -20.11 -8.80
N SER A 706 -1.16 -20.66 -7.99
CA SER A 706 -1.20 -22.08 -7.64
C SER A 706 -2.63 -22.62 -7.70
N ASP A 707 -2.79 -23.93 -7.64
CA ASP A 707 -4.05 -24.58 -7.28
C ASP A 707 -4.20 -24.77 -5.77
N TRP A 708 -5.37 -25.24 -5.35
CA TRP A 708 -5.67 -25.55 -3.95
C TRP A 708 -4.89 -26.78 -3.48
N MET A 709 -3.89 -26.54 -2.63
CA MET A 709 -3.04 -27.57 -2.03
C MET A 709 -3.41 -27.81 -0.56
N VAL A 710 -3.11 -29.01 -0.07
CA VAL A 710 -3.15 -29.31 1.37
C VAL A 710 -1.91 -28.70 2.03
N ASP A 711 -2.11 -28.01 3.15
CA ASP A 711 -1.02 -27.47 3.95
C ASP A 711 -0.57 -28.50 4.99
N PHE A 712 0.67 -28.96 4.87
CA PHE A 712 1.29 -29.91 5.80
C PHE A 712 2.12 -29.21 6.90
N HIS A 713 2.35 -27.90 6.79
CA HIS A 713 3.17 -27.10 7.71
C HIS A 713 2.28 -26.35 8.72
N VAL A 714 1.29 -27.05 9.26
CA VAL A 714 0.35 -26.52 10.26
C VAL A 714 0.94 -26.67 11.67
N PRO A 715 0.95 -25.61 12.51
CA PRO A 715 1.35 -25.70 13.91
C PRO A 715 0.56 -26.78 14.67
N GLY A 716 1.25 -27.57 15.50
CA GLY A 716 0.71 -28.81 16.09
C GLY A 716 0.84 -30.05 15.20
N GLY A 717 1.36 -29.89 13.98
CA GLY A 717 1.54 -30.95 12.98
C GLY A 717 0.23 -31.43 12.34
N VAL A 718 0.36 -32.34 11.37
CA VAL A 718 -0.75 -33.03 10.70
C VAL A 718 -0.44 -34.53 10.56
N ASP A 719 -1.44 -35.35 10.28
CA ASP A 719 -1.22 -36.69 9.74
C ASP A 719 -0.83 -36.69 8.24
N ARG A 720 -0.60 -37.89 7.68
CA ARG A 720 -0.18 -38.08 6.29
C ARG A 720 -1.19 -37.59 5.24
N ASP A 721 -2.45 -37.37 5.62
CA ASP A 721 -3.53 -36.89 4.75
C ASP A 721 -3.85 -35.40 4.98
N GLY A 722 -3.09 -34.72 5.84
CA GLY A 722 -3.21 -33.29 6.17
C GLY A 722 -4.18 -32.97 7.32
N TRP A 723 -4.62 -33.96 8.11
CA TRP A 723 -5.56 -33.73 9.21
C TRP A 723 -4.88 -33.39 10.53
N GLN A 724 -5.50 -32.47 11.27
CA GLN A 724 -5.30 -32.29 12.69
C GLN A 724 -6.55 -32.77 13.44
N TYR A 725 -6.35 -33.40 14.59
CA TYR A 725 -7.38 -34.00 15.44
C TYR A 725 -7.58 -33.19 16.72
N ALA A 726 -8.79 -33.21 17.26
CA ALA A 726 -9.12 -32.63 18.57
C ALA A 726 -10.37 -33.31 19.16
N VAL A 727 -10.52 -33.20 20.49
CA VAL A 727 -11.71 -33.70 21.22
C VAL A 727 -13.00 -33.03 20.73
N ASP A 728 -12.97 -31.71 20.52
CA ASP A 728 -14.08 -30.92 20.00
C ASP A 728 -13.60 -29.68 19.21
N PHE A 729 -14.53 -28.94 18.61
CA PHE A 729 -14.21 -27.78 17.75
C PHE A 729 -13.62 -26.55 18.49
N PRO A 730 -13.89 -26.33 19.78
CA PRO A 730 -13.12 -25.41 20.63
C PRO A 730 -11.71 -25.88 21.02
N GLY A 731 -11.44 -27.18 21.00
CA GLY A 731 -10.22 -27.79 21.53
C GLY A 731 -8.92 -27.48 20.78
N THR A 732 -7.80 -27.79 21.43
CA THR A 732 -6.45 -27.72 20.85
C THR A 732 -6.22 -28.85 19.85
N TYR A 733 -5.73 -28.52 18.67
CA TYR A 733 -5.51 -29.46 17.57
C TYR A 733 -4.08 -30.03 17.54
N HIS A 734 -3.95 -31.30 17.16
CA HIS A 734 -2.67 -32.02 17.08
C HIS A 734 -2.62 -33.06 15.95
N ALA A 735 -1.41 -33.47 15.55
CA ALA A 735 -1.18 -34.42 14.45
C ALA A 735 -1.74 -35.84 14.65
N HIS A 736 -1.69 -36.38 15.88
CA HIS A 736 -1.95 -37.80 16.14
C HIS A 736 -3.40 -38.06 16.55
N LYS A 737 -4.11 -38.91 15.80
CA LYS A 737 -5.48 -39.32 16.11
C LYS A 737 -5.56 -40.24 17.33
N ASN A 738 -6.24 -39.79 18.37
CA ASN A 738 -6.61 -40.56 19.56
C ASN A 738 -8.07 -41.05 19.47
N PHE A 739 -8.46 -41.94 20.40
CA PHE A 739 -9.85 -42.41 20.51
C PHE A 739 -10.83 -41.32 21.00
N THR A 740 -10.30 -40.28 21.67
CA THR A 740 -11.07 -39.16 22.23
C THR A 740 -11.44 -38.08 21.21
N ASP A 741 -10.94 -38.16 19.97
CA ASP A 741 -10.96 -37.03 19.06
C ASP A 741 -12.19 -37.04 18.15
N TYR A 742 -13.28 -36.43 18.63
CA TYR A 742 -14.55 -36.41 17.93
C TYR A 742 -14.61 -35.41 16.77
N VAL A 743 -13.56 -34.61 16.53
CA VAL A 743 -13.45 -33.75 15.34
C VAL A 743 -12.07 -33.83 14.71
N ARG A 744 -12.01 -33.46 13.42
CA ARG A 744 -10.75 -33.17 12.73
C ARG A 744 -10.90 -31.99 11.76
N ARG A 745 -9.80 -31.32 11.47
CA ARG A 745 -9.71 -30.25 10.46
C ARG A 745 -8.51 -30.43 9.54
N ARG A 746 -8.60 -29.96 8.31
CA ARG A 746 -7.50 -29.90 7.33
C ARG A 746 -7.40 -28.50 6.75
N ARG A 747 -6.19 -27.93 6.74
CA ARG A 747 -5.93 -26.61 6.15
C ARG A 747 -5.61 -26.79 4.66
N TRP A 748 -6.37 -26.09 3.82
CA TRP A 748 -6.10 -25.93 2.41
C TRP A 748 -5.57 -24.52 2.16
N TYR A 749 -4.64 -24.37 1.22
CA TYR A 749 -4.12 -23.06 0.80
C TYR A 749 -4.02 -22.93 -0.72
N ARG A 750 -4.05 -21.70 -1.22
CA ARG A 750 -3.86 -21.35 -2.64
C ARG A 750 -3.18 -19.99 -2.74
N ARG A 751 -2.14 -19.88 -3.58
CA ARG A 751 -1.39 -18.64 -3.77
C ARG A 751 -1.96 -17.80 -4.91
N CYS A 752 -2.12 -16.51 -4.68
CA CYS A 752 -2.30 -15.51 -5.72
C CYS A 752 -1.14 -14.50 -5.72
N ALA A 753 -0.97 -13.80 -6.83
CA ALA A 753 0.00 -12.72 -6.98
C ALA A 753 -0.67 -11.49 -7.63
N VAL A 754 -0.13 -10.31 -7.34
CA VAL A 754 -0.54 -9.03 -7.93
C VAL A 754 0.64 -8.40 -8.68
N ALA A 755 0.40 -7.99 -9.92
CA ALA A 755 1.41 -7.40 -10.81
C ALA A 755 1.16 -5.89 -10.98
N THR A 756 1.86 -5.08 -10.19
CA THR A 756 1.70 -3.61 -10.11
C THR A 756 2.95 -2.88 -10.65
N THR A 757 2.91 -1.55 -10.61
CA THR A 757 4.07 -0.69 -10.87
C THR A 757 4.09 0.44 -9.86
N GLY A 758 5.27 0.90 -9.44
CA GLY A 758 5.42 2.03 -8.52
C GLY A 758 6.87 2.51 -8.40
N PRO A 759 7.14 3.58 -7.65
CA PRO A 759 8.48 4.13 -7.44
C PRO A 759 9.28 3.30 -6.42
N TRP A 760 9.33 1.98 -6.62
CA TRP A 760 9.84 0.98 -5.68
C TRP A 760 10.82 0.04 -6.38
N GLN A 761 11.97 -0.21 -5.77
CA GLN A 761 12.99 -1.16 -6.25
C GLN A 761 13.17 -2.29 -5.23
N GLU A 762 13.24 -3.55 -5.69
CA GLU A 762 13.42 -4.72 -4.83
C GLU A 762 14.79 -4.71 -4.14
N LEU A 763 14.82 -4.96 -2.81
CA LEU A 763 16.03 -4.95 -1.98
C LEU A 763 16.70 -6.33 -1.92
N GLY A 764 16.87 -6.97 -3.08
CA GLY A 764 17.37 -8.34 -3.18
C GLY A 764 16.53 -9.36 -2.39
N HIS A 765 17.12 -10.52 -2.11
CA HIS A 765 16.34 -11.71 -1.75
C HIS A 765 16.02 -11.86 -0.25
N THR A 766 16.46 -10.93 0.61
CA THR A 766 16.26 -11.03 2.07
C THR A 766 14.84 -10.66 2.47
N LYS A 767 13.98 -11.65 2.71
CA LYS A 767 12.59 -11.45 3.17
C LYS A 767 12.56 -10.92 4.61
N LEU A 768 11.81 -9.83 4.86
CA LEU A 768 11.73 -9.13 6.14
C LEU A 768 10.35 -9.28 6.82
N LEU A 769 10.35 -9.39 8.15
CA LEU A 769 9.15 -9.38 8.98
C LEU A 769 8.76 -7.95 9.43
N ASP A 770 9.73 -7.10 9.72
CA ASP A 770 9.57 -5.72 10.22
C ASP A 770 10.86 -4.93 9.94
N VAL A 771 10.78 -3.59 9.83
CA VAL A 771 11.95 -2.72 9.64
C VAL A 771 11.70 -1.35 10.29
N SER A 772 12.76 -0.73 10.81
CA SER A 772 12.75 0.65 11.30
C SER A 772 14.00 1.40 10.84
N LEU A 773 13.85 2.69 10.51
CA LEU A 773 14.90 3.56 10.00
C LEU A 773 15.00 4.83 10.86
N GLU A 774 16.21 5.25 11.20
CA GLU A 774 16.46 6.56 11.82
C GLU A 774 17.83 7.12 11.38
N PRO A 775 17.97 8.43 11.07
CA PRO A 775 19.27 9.03 10.78
C PRO A 775 20.12 9.08 12.06
N VAL A 776 21.40 8.70 11.98
CA VAL A 776 22.31 8.67 13.16
C VAL A 776 22.61 10.08 13.69
N ARG A 777 22.50 11.10 12.82
CA ARG A 777 22.69 12.53 13.11
C ARG A 777 21.68 13.34 12.30
N ASP A 778 21.48 14.62 12.62
CA ASP A 778 20.63 15.53 11.83
C ASP A 778 21.35 16.08 10.56
N ASP A 779 22.41 15.41 10.08
CA ASP A 779 23.20 15.79 8.89
C ASP A 779 22.59 15.26 7.58
N VAL A 780 22.65 16.07 6.50
CA VAL A 780 21.92 15.90 5.23
C VAL A 780 22.29 14.64 4.40
N ASP A 781 23.47 14.07 4.58
CA ASP A 781 23.84 12.74 4.04
C ASP A 781 24.53 11.89 5.13
N THR A 782 23.91 11.87 6.31
CA THR A 782 24.28 10.98 7.41
C THR A 782 24.03 9.50 7.07
N ILE A 783 24.66 8.61 7.84
CA ILE A 783 24.31 7.19 7.86
C ILE A 783 22.92 7.03 8.48
N VAL A 784 22.06 6.26 7.83
CA VAL A 784 20.78 5.83 8.38
C VAL A 784 20.98 4.51 9.12
N SER A 785 20.66 4.49 10.41
CA SER A 785 20.56 3.28 11.20
C SER A 785 19.30 2.53 10.76
N VAL A 786 19.48 1.36 10.17
CA VAL A 786 18.37 0.52 9.67
C VAL A 786 18.39 -0.82 10.37
N TRP A 787 17.42 -1.03 11.24
CA TRP A 787 17.22 -2.26 12.01
C TRP A 787 16.04 -3.04 11.45
N ALA A 788 16.23 -4.32 11.18
CA ALA A 788 15.20 -5.18 10.61
C ALA A 788 15.09 -6.52 11.30
N LEU A 789 13.93 -7.15 11.15
CA LEU A 789 13.73 -8.55 11.47
C LEU A 789 13.64 -9.35 10.16
N ALA A 790 14.39 -10.44 10.07
CA ALA A 790 14.20 -11.42 9.00
C ALA A 790 12.81 -12.07 9.09
N SER A 791 12.36 -12.74 8.03
CA SER A 791 11.04 -13.39 7.97
C SER A 791 10.76 -14.38 9.12
N GLY A 792 11.80 -14.97 9.73
CA GLY A 792 11.77 -15.86 10.89
C GLY A 792 12.02 -15.17 12.25
N GLY A 793 12.17 -13.85 12.29
CA GLY A 793 12.34 -13.06 13.52
C GLY A 793 13.77 -12.90 14.04
N GLN A 794 14.79 -13.35 13.30
CA GLN A 794 16.20 -13.03 13.56
C GLN A 794 16.44 -11.52 13.38
N THR A 795 17.29 -10.90 14.19
CA THR A 795 17.60 -9.46 14.05
C THR A 795 18.76 -9.22 13.09
N MET A 796 18.65 -8.20 12.25
CA MET A 796 19.71 -7.77 11.33
C MET A 796 19.82 -6.24 11.31
N VAL A 797 21.01 -5.73 11.02
CA VAL A 797 21.28 -4.32 10.71
C VAL A 797 21.72 -4.21 9.26
N ARG A 798 21.24 -3.21 8.52
CA ARG A 798 21.73 -2.90 7.17
C ARG A 798 22.85 -1.86 7.26
N THR A 799 24.03 -2.17 6.72
CA THR A 799 25.14 -1.22 6.66
C THR A 799 25.12 -0.36 5.40
N GLY A 800 25.82 0.77 5.43
CA GLY A 800 26.06 1.63 4.27
C GLY A 800 24.84 2.37 3.72
N VAL A 801 23.72 2.41 4.45
CA VAL A 801 22.51 3.15 4.04
C VAL A 801 22.73 4.65 4.28
N THR A 802 22.54 5.45 3.24
CA THR A 802 22.61 6.93 3.28
C THR A 802 21.51 7.50 2.36
N ARG A 803 21.37 8.84 2.30
CA ARG A 803 20.48 9.47 1.31
C ARG A 803 21.00 9.27 -0.12
N SER A 804 22.33 9.22 -0.27
CA SER A 804 23.01 8.88 -1.53
C SER A 804 22.99 7.39 -1.90
N ASN A 805 22.81 6.48 -0.94
CA ASN A 805 22.71 5.02 -1.13
C ASN A 805 21.55 4.42 -0.31
N PRO A 806 20.29 4.60 -0.72
CA PRO A 806 19.13 4.20 0.08
C PRO A 806 18.96 2.68 0.20
N THR A 807 19.66 1.89 -0.63
CA THR A 807 19.70 0.41 -0.59
C THR A 807 20.71 -0.16 0.41
N GLY A 808 21.67 0.64 0.89
CA GLY A 808 22.78 0.14 1.70
C GLY A 808 23.69 -0.86 0.98
N THR A 809 24.66 -1.42 1.71
CA THR A 809 25.70 -2.32 1.19
C THR A 809 25.50 -3.78 1.54
N GLY A 810 25.02 -4.09 2.76
CA GLY A 810 24.94 -5.47 3.24
C GLY A 810 24.10 -5.62 4.50
N TRP A 811 23.84 -6.88 4.88
CA TRP A 811 23.14 -7.25 6.11
C TRP A 811 24.11 -7.87 7.11
N GLU A 812 24.05 -7.43 8.37
CA GLU A 812 24.83 -7.97 9.48
C GLU A 812 23.87 -8.55 10.54
N HIS A 813 24.12 -9.78 10.98
CA HIS A 813 23.24 -10.49 11.91
C HIS A 813 23.52 -10.11 13.36
N VAL A 814 22.48 -9.75 14.11
CA VAL A 814 22.59 -9.33 15.52
C VAL A 814 22.04 -10.40 16.45
N SER A 815 22.90 -10.98 17.29
CA SER A 815 22.56 -12.07 18.21
C SER A 815 21.40 -11.71 19.16
N SER A 816 20.40 -12.59 19.17
CA SER A 816 19.18 -12.51 19.99
C SER A 816 18.81 -13.89 20.53
N ASP A 817 18.54 -14.01 21.84
CA ASP A 817 18.26 -15.28 22.52
C ASP A 817 16.95 -15.97 22.05
N GLN A 818 16.12 -15.25 21.30
CA GLN A 818 14.87 -15.73 20.71
C GLN A 818 14.50 -14.88 19.47
N PRO A 819 13.70 -15.42 18.55
CA PRO A 819 13.00 -14.64 17.54
C PRO A 819 12.19 -13.48 18.10
N LEU A 820 12.38 -12.29 17.52
CA LEU A 820 11.61 -11.08 17.80
C LEU A 820 10.42 -10.96 16.82
N GLY A 821 9.55 -9.96 17.00
CA GLY A 821 8.25 -9.88 16.30
C GLY A 821 7.91 -8.50 15.72
N SER A 822 8.43 -7.45 16.36
CA SER A 822 8.49 -6.08 15.83
C SER A 822 9.74 -5.39 16.36
N ILE A 823 10.28 -4.41 15.64
CA ILE A 823 11.50 -3.67 16.00
C ILE A 823 11.37 -2.19 15.70
N SER A 824 11.92 -1.32 16.55
CA SER A 824 11.99 0.12 16.32
C SER A 824 13.30 0.69 16.87
N CYS A 825 13.97 1.53 16.07
CA CYS A 825 15.12 2.33 16.48
C CYS A 825 14.73 3.79 16.72
N ALA A 826 15.66 4.57 17.28
CA ALA A 826 15.56 6.01 17.51
C ALA A 826 16.98 6.61 17.66
N PRO A 827 17.15 7.95 17.67
CA PRO A 827 18.47 8.59 17.72
C PRO A 827 19.26 8.21 18.99
N TYR A 828 20.58 8.40 18.93
CA TYR A 828 21.51 8.05 20.01
C TYR A 828 21.45 6.56 20.42
N ASN A 829 21.15 5.71 19.43
CA ASN A 829 21.20 4.25 19.50
C ASN A 829 20.16 3.58 20.42
N LEU A 830 19.01 4.22 20.64
CA LEU A 830 17.91 3.62 21.38
C LEU A 830 17.15 2.62 20.47
N VAL A 831 17.26 1.31 20.73
CA VAL A 831 16.63 0.26 19.92
C VAL A 831 15.80 -0.69 20.79
N TRP A 832 14.55 -0.89 20.41
CA TRP A 832 13.56 -1.72 21.12
C TRP A 832 12.89 -2.74 20.19
N ALA A 833 12.41 -3.84 20.77
CA ALA A 833 11.71 -4.90 20.04
C ALA A 833 10.68 -5.65 20.91
N THR A 834 9.76 -6.38 20.28
CA THR A 834 8.83 -7.31 20.95
C THR A 834 9.28 -8.76 20.79
N GLY A 835 9.35 -9.52 21.88
CA GLY A 835 9.85 -10.91 21.90
C GLY A 835 8.75 -11.98 21.81
N LYS A 836 9.06 -13.22 22.25
CA LYS A 836 8.01 -14.22 22.51
C LYS A 836 7.23 -13.83 23.77
N LYS A 837 5.97 -14.29 23.87
CA LYS A 837 5.01 -13.97 24.96
C LYS A 837 4.69 -12.47 25.13
N GLY A 838 5.14 -11.61 24.22
CA GLY A 838 4.84 -10.17 24.23
C GLY A 838 5.62 -9.35 25.26
N CYS A 839 6.75 -9.83 25.77
CA CYS A 839 7.68 -9.00 26.53
C CYS A 839 8.39 -7.98 25.62
N ALA A 840 8.77 -6.82 26.17
CA ALA A 840 9.62 -5.86 25.49
C ALA A 840 11.11 -6.19 25.70
N TYR A 841 11.94 -5.79 24.76
CA TYR A 841 13.39 -5.91 24.81
C TYR A 841 14.00 -4.59 24.33
N TRP A 842 15.08 -4.13 24.96
CA TRP A 842 15.91 -3.04 24.45
C TRP A 842 17.37 -3.48 24.31
N ARG A 843 18.08 -2.90 23.34
CA ARG A 843 19.48 -3.23 23.02
C ARG A 843 20.40 -2.26 23.75
N ILE A 844 21.44 -2.79 24.39
CA ILE A 844 22.44 -1.98 25.12
C ILE A 844 23.81 -2.03 24.44
N GLY A 845 24.67 -1.06 24.76
CA GLY A 845 26.08 -1.05 24.34
C GLY A 845 26.30 -0.73 22.86
N ILE A 846 25.30 -0.20 22.17
CA ILE A 846 25.45 0.31 20.80
C ILE A 846 26.21 1.65 20.84
N THR A 847 27.26 1.78 20.01
CA THR A 847 28.09 2.99 19.90
C THR A 847 28.42 3.28 18.43
N GLU A 848 28.98 4.46 18.12
CA GLU A 848 29.40 4.79 16.74
C GLU A 848 30.42 3.77 16.15
N ASN A 849 31.21 3.11 17.01
CA ASN A 849 32.16 2.07 16.62
C ASN A 849 31.59 0.64 16.72
N LYS A 850 30.33 0.48 17.12
CA LYS A 850 29.68 -0.81 17.42
C LYS A 850 28.16 -0.70 17.25
N LEU A 851 27.71 -0.66 15.99
CA LEU A 851 26.32 -0.37 15.62
C LEU A 851 25.35 -1.51 15.96
N GLU A 852 25.84 -2.73 16.14
CA GLU A 852 25.08 -3.92 16.57
C GLU A 852 24.93 -4.02 18.10
N GLY A 853 25.73 -3.25 18.86
CA GLY A 853 25.74 -3.24 20.32
C GLY A 853 26.11 -4.56 20.97
N GLU A 854 25.83 -4.70 22.27
CA GLU A 854 26.28 -5.84 23.07
C GLU A 854 25.22 -6.92 23.21
N ARG A 855 24.09 -6.59 23.85
CA ARG A 855 23.08 -7.57 24.24
C ARG A 855 21.69 -6.95 24.37
N TRP A 856 20.68 -7.81 24.44
CA TRP A 856 19.32 -7.42 24.79
C TRP A 856 19.11 -7.39 26.31
N VAL A 857 18.16 -6.58 26.75
CA VAL A 857 17.65 -6.50 28.13
C VAL A 857 16.13 -6.61 28.07
N THR A 858 15.57 -7.60 28.76
CA THR A 858 14.12 -7.77 28.90
C THR A 858 13.52 -6.65 29.76
N VAL A 859 12.38 -6.11 29.32
CA VAL A 859 11.53 -5.21 30.11
C VAL A 859 10.16 -5.87 30.27
N GLU A 860 9.62 -5.86 31.49
CA GLU A 860 8.34 -6.48 31.78
C GLU A 860 7.21 -5.86 30.95
N PRO A 861 6.27 -6.66 30.41
CA PRO A 861 5.13 -6.15 29.65
C PRO A 861 4.11 -5.44 30.58
N PRO A 862 3.17 -4.67 30.01
CA PRO A 862 2.05 -4.11 30.76
C PRO A 862 1.25 -5.20 31.50
N SER A 863 0.75 -4.89 32.70
CA SER A 863 0.03 -5.86 33.53
C SER A 863 -1.18 -6.46 32.81
N GLY A 864 -1.13 -7.77 32.54
CA GLY A 864 -2.17 -8.46 31.77
C GLY A 864 -2.21 -8.09 30.29
N GLY A 865 -1.08 -7.67 29.70
CA GLY A 865 -0.91 -7.43 28.26
C GLY A 865 0.24 -8.24 27.67
N GLN A 866 0.20 -8.44 26.35
CA GLN A 866 1.28 -9.04 25.57
C GLN A 866 1.54 -8.14 24.37
N LEU A 867 2.70 -7.47 24.32
CA LEU A 867 3.00 -6.51 23.27
C LEU A 867 3.09 -7.19 21.89
N LYS A 868 2.48 -6.54 20.89
CA LYS A 868 2.41 -6.95 19.47
C LYS A 868 3.45 -6.16 18.68
N GLN A 869 3.33 -4.83 18.71
CA GLN A 869 4.16 -3.88 17.97
C GLN A 869 4.70 -2.79 18.92
N ILE A 870 5.87 -2.24 18.59
CA ILE A 870 6.56 -1.20 19.35
C ILE A 870 7.07 -0.11 18.39
N SER A 871 7.06 1.16 18.83
CA SER A 871 7.57 2.31 18.09
C SER A 871 8.22 3.30 19.05
N VAL A 872 9.39 3.82 18.69
CA VAL A 872 10.25 4.60 19.59
C VAL A 872 10.81 5.84 18.88
N ASN A 873 10.90 6.93 19.64
CA ASN A 873 11.60 8.16 19.28
C ASN A 873 12.38 8.72 20.50
N SER A 874 12.81 9.98 20.44
CA SER A 874 13.47 10.70 21.54
C SER A 874 12.56 11.17 22.69
N PHE A 875 11.23 11.07 22.57
CA PHE A 875 10.25 11.53 23.56
C PHE A 875 9.55 10.38 24.32
N GLY A 876 9.55 9.16 23.79
CA GLY A 876 8.98 8.01 24.47
C GLY A 876 9.03 6.69 23.68
N VAL A 877 8.74 5.62 24.40
CA VAL A 877 8.57 4.26 23.87
C VAL A 877 7.07 3.94 23.91
N TRP A 878 6.46 3.71 22.75
CA TRP A 878 5.04 3.39 22.60
C TRP A 878 4.87 1.97 22.08
N ALA A 879 3.83 1.26 22.54
CA ALA A 879 3.57 -0.11 22.11
C ALA A 879 2.07 -0.44 22.09
N VAL A 880 1.66 -1.26 21.12
CA VAL A 880 0.30 -1.83 21.01
C VAL A 880 0.35 -3.29 21.43
N ASP A 881 -0.61 -3.74 22.24
CA ASP A 881 -0.73 -5.14 22.66
C ASP A 881 -1.71 -5.97 21.80
N HIS A 882 -1.70 -7.29 21.97
CA HIS A 882 -2.58 -8.22 21.24
C HIS A 882 -4.09 -8.06 21.58
N LEU A 883 -4.46 -7.18 22.52
CA LEU A 883 -5.84 -6.80 22.82
C LEU A 883 -6.19 -5.41 22.27
N GLY A 884 -5.34 -4.85 21.40
CA GLY A 884 -5.52 -3.52 20.82
C GLY A 884 -5.33 -2.37 21.80
N ARG A 885 -4.78 -2.60 22.99
CA ARG A 885 -4.53 -1.51 23.95
C ARG A 885 -3.19 -0.86 23.65
N LEU A 886 -3.19 0.48 23.68
CA LEU A 886 -2.00 1.30 23.51
C LEU A 886 -1.34 1.58 24.87
N HIS A 887 -0.02 1.52 24.93
CA HIS A 887 0.78 1.77 26.13
C HIS A 887 1.95 2.68 25.82
N VAL A 888 2.31 3.55 26.77
CA VAL A 888 3.51 4.39 26.73
C VAL A 888 4.39 4.09 27.94
N ARG A 889 5.71 3.96 27.74
CA ARG A 889 6.69 3.80 28.81
C ARG A 889 6.94 5.15 29.48
N ARG A 890 6.85 5.21 30.81
CA ARG A 890 7.08 6.45 31.59
C ARG A 890 8.53 6.54 32.07
N GLU A 891 8.99 7.78 32.26
CA GLU A 891 10.32 8.13 32.82
C GLU A 891 11.52 7.63 32.00
N VAL A 892 11.32 7.32 30.71
CA VAL A 892 12.39 7.10 29.73
C VAL A 892 13.19 8.41 29.55
N THR A 893 14.51 8.36 29.73
CA THR A 893 15.43 9.48 29.51
C THR A 893 16.73 8.99 28.89
N THR A 894 17.58 9.89 28.36
CA THR A 894 18.90 9.53 27.82
C THR A 894 19.82 8.87 28.86
N THR A 895 19.63 9.16 30.15
CA THR A 895 20.36 8.57 31.28
C THR A 895 19.67 7.35 31.92
N PHE A 896 18.40 7.10 31.57
CA PHE A 896 17.58 5.99 32.07
C PHE A 896 16.63 5.52 30.97
N PRO A 897 17.17 4.92 29.89
CA PRO A 897 16.42 4.60 28.67
C PRO A 897 15.39 3.48 28.87
N GLU A 898 15.50 2.66 29.90
CA GLU A 898 14.53 1.59 30.20
C GLU A 898 13.18 2.12 30.71
N GLY A 899 13.13 3.30 31.31
CA GLY A 899 11.96 3.85 32.02
C GLY A 899 11.47 2.97 33.18
N THR A 900 10.48 3.45 33.95
CA THR A 900 10.02 2.76 35.17
C THR A 900 8.83 1.81 34.93
N TYR A 901 7.72 2.30 34.38
CA TYR A 901 6.50 1.50 34.17
C TYR A 901 5.78 1.82 32.84
N TRP A 902 4.81 0.98 32.48
CA TRP A 902 3.90 1.20 31.35
C TRP A 902 2.63 1.90 31.82
N GLN A 903 2.32 3.05 31.22
CA GLN A 903 1.00 3.66 31.31
C GLN A 903 0.15 3.17 30.12
N THR A 904 -0.91 2.41 30.39
CA THR A 904 -1.94 2.15 29.37
C THR A 904 -2.69 3.44 29.06
N ILE A 905 -2.79 3.79 27.77
CA ILE A 905 -3.67 4.86 27.30
C ILE A 905 -5.06 4.26 27.13
N THR A 906 -6.00 4.67 27.98
CA THR A 906 -7.42 4.36 27.79
C THR A 906 -7.85 4.88 26.42
N PRO A 907 -8.45 4.08 25.53
CA PRO A 907 -9.13 4.64 24.37
C PRO A 907 -10.30 5.50 24.90
N ASP A 908 -10.35 6.77 24.51
CA ASP A 908 -11.43 7.65 24.92
C ASP A 908 -12.76 7.06 24.39
N PRO A 909 -13.80 6.82 25.23
CA PRO A 909 -15.08 6.27 24.78
C PRO A 909 -15.74 7.11 23.67
N LEU A 910 -15.29 8.35 23.51
CA LEU A 910 -15.67 9.29 22.46
C LEU A 910 -15.13 8.96 21.07
N VAL A 911 -14.05 8.19 20.95
CA VAL A 911 -13.68 7.55 19.67
C VAL A 911 -14.78 6.56 19.25
N LEU A 912 -15.61 6.09 20.19
CA LEU A 912 -16.55 4.98 20.01
C LEU A 912 -18.03 5.41 20.00
N SER A 913 -18.45 6.53 20.61
CA SER A 913 -19.78 7.15 20.36
C SER A 913 -20.04 8.55 20.97
N GLU A 914 -21.17 9.13 20.51
CA GLU A 914 -22.02 10.18 21.13
C GLU A 914 -21.53 11.64 21.23
N TRP A 915 -20.31 11.97 21.67
CA TRP A 915 -19.93 13.39 21.91
C TRP A 915 -20.12 14.33 20.72
N TYR A 916 -19.86 13.87 19.50
CA TYR A 916 -20.02 14.66 18.28
C TYR A 916 -21.48 15.10 18.06
N LYS A 917 -22.46 14.38 18.64
CA LYS A 917 -23.88 14.77 18.67
C LYS A 917 -24.12 16.04 19.50
N SER A 918 -23.25 16.39 20.44
CA SER A 918 -23.31 17.64 21.20
C SER A 918 -22.87 18.84 20.34
N ILE A 919 -21.83 18.65 19.51
CA ILE A 919 -21.31 19.68 18.60
C ILE A 919 -22.30 20.01 17.46
N LYS A 920 -23.20 19.07 17.09
CA LYS A 920 -24.33 19.35 16.16
C LYS A 920 -25.22 20.53 16.57
N SER A 921 -25.13 21.02 17.82
CA SER A 921 -25.90 22.18 18.30
C SER A 921 -25.35 23.53 17.80
N SER A 922 -24.03 23.69 17.66
CA SER A 922 -23.41 25.00 17.38
C SER A 922 -22.65 25.07 16.05
N CYS A 923 -23.28 25.78 15.11
CA CYS A 923 -22.65 26.52 14.02
C CYS A 923 -21.96 25.77 12.85
N PHE A 924 -21.83 24.44 12.88
CA PHE A 924 -21.51 23.62 11.69
C PHE A 924 -22.50 22.46 11.53
N ARG A 925 -23.31 22.49 10.47
CA ARG A 925 -24.19 21.36 10.08
C ARG A 925 -23.43 20.41 9.14
N GLY A 926 -22.57 19.56 9.71
CA GLY A 926 -21.94 18.45 9.02
C GLY A 926 -22.22 17.13 9.73
N GLU A 927 -22.74 16.13 9.02
CA GLU A 927 -22.72 14.73 9.48
C GLU A 927 -21.37 14.11 9.15
N ILE A 928 -20.40 14.50 9.98
CA ILE A 928 -19.01 14.11 9.89
C ILE A 928 -18.77 12.98 10.89
N LEU A 929 -18.05 11.94 10.43
CA LEU A 929 -17.60 10.80 11.23
C LEU A 929 -18.71 10.00 11.94
N ASP A 930 -19.36 9.12 11.17
CA ASP A 930 -19.56 7.74 11.65
C ASP A 930 -18.17 7.09 11.80
N SER A 931 -17.49 7.38 12.92
CA SER A 931 -16.14 6.91 13.21
C SER A 931 -16.15 5.42 13.56
N ALA A 932 -16.12 4.58 12.52
CA ALA A 932 -15.93 3.14 12.56
C ALA A 932 -16.75 2.40 13.65
N PRO A 933 -18.07 2.22 13.44
CA PRO A 933 -18.94 1.57 14.41
C PRO A 933 -18.43 0.19 14.86
N GLY A 934 -18.14 0.05 16.16
CA GLY A 934 -17.64 -1.19 16.75
C GLY A 934 -16.12 -1.31 16.85
N THR A 935 -15.35 -0.24 16.65
CA THR A 935 -13.94 -0.20 17.06
C THR A 935 -13.76 -0.46 18.56
N THR A 936 -12.66 -1.09 18.94
CA THR A 936 -12.35 -1.48 20.33
C THR A 936 -10.94 -1.15 20.77
N GLY A 937 -10.03 -0.84 19.84
CA GLY A 937 -8.65 -0.51 20.14
C GLY A 937 -7.84 -0.03 18.94
N PHE A 938 -6.52 -0.15 19.06
CA PHE A 938 -5.51 0.29 18.10
C PHE A 938 -4.89 -0.90 17.38
N LYS A 939 -4.65 -0.74 16.07
CA LYS A 939 -4.00 -1.72 15.20
C LYS A 939 -2.48 -1.50 15.13
N HIS A 940 -2.06 -0.24 15.07
CA HIS A 940 -0.66 0.19 14.96
C HIS A 940 -0.43 1.56 15.62
N VAL A 941 0.78 1.82 16.13
CA VAL A 941 1.25 3.16 16.52
C VAL A 941 2.57 3.50 15.82
N SER A 942 2.68 4.71 15.29
CA SER A 942 3.90 5.29 14.74
C SER A 942 4.25 6.56 15.50
N VAL A 943 5.54 6.82 15.66
CA VAL A 943 6.07 7.92 16.49
C VAL A 943 7.09 8.69 15.66
N GLY A 944 6.80 9.97 15.41
CA GLY A 944 7.65 10.91 14.69
C GLY A 944 8.61 11.64 15.64
N ARG A 945 9.02 12.88 15.31
CA ARG A 945 9.84 13.67 16.25
C ARG A 945 9.00 14.14 17.45
N GLN A 946 8.01 15.01 17.27
CA GLN A 946 7.12 15.46 18.37
C GLN A 946 5.74 14.81 18.34
N GLU A 947 5.49 13.94 17.37
CA GLU A 947 4.17 13.44 16.98
C GLU A 947 3.99 11.95 17.31
N VAL A 948 2.77 11.55 17.71
CA VAL A 948 2.36 10.14 17.86
C VAL A 948 1.05 9.93 17.12
N TRP A 949 1.05 9.05 16.12
CA TRP A 949 -0.10 8.78 15.27
C TRP A 949 -0.43 7.28 15.31
N ALA A 950 -1.70 6.93 15.25
CA ALA A 950 -2.15 5.54 15.37
C ALA A 950 -3.27 5.19 14.38
N THR A 951 -3.36 3.91 14.01
CA THR A 951 -4.53 3.36 13.31
C THR A 951 -5.41 2.60 14.29
N THR A 952 -6.74 2.74 14.20
CA THR A 952 -7.68 1.92 14.96
C THR A 952 -7.79 0.50 14.37
N ASP A 953 -8.35 -0.43 15.13
CA ASP A 953 -8.72 -1.76 14.63
C ASP A 953 -9.67 -1.67 13.41
N GLY A 954 -10.62 -0.74 13.44
CA GLY A 954 -11.50 -0.37 12.33
C GLY A 954 -10.92 0.63 11.31
N GLY A 955 -9.60 0.80 11.26
CA GLY A 955 -8.91 1.44 10.14
C GLY A 955 -8.96 2.97 10.05
N ALA A 956 -9.26 3.70 11.13
CA ALA A 956 -9.20 5.17 11.15
C ALA A 956 -7.83 5.69 11.63
N VAL A 957 -7.33 6.79 11.05
CA VAL A 957 -6.09 7.48 11.46
C VAL A 957 -6.36 8.53 12.53
N LEU A 958 -5.59 8.48 13.62
CA LEU A 958 -5.68 9.38 14.77
C LEU A 958 -4.33 10.04 15.08
N ARG A 959 -4.32 11.36 15.33
CA ARG A 959 -3.16 12.14 15.83
C ARG A 959 -3.32 12.38 17.33
N ARG A 960 -2.33 12.01 18.15
CA ARG A 960 -2.33 12.26 19.61
C ARG A 960 -2.02 13.74 19.88
N THR A 961 -2.75 14.35 20.80
CA THR A 961 -2.60 15.76 21.20
C THR A 961 -2.01 15.89 22.61
N GLY A 962 -1.52 17.07 23.01
CA GLY A 962 -1.07 17.33 24.39
C GLY A 962 0.17 16.57 24.86
N ILE A 963 1.00 16.08 23.93
CA ILE A 963 2.31 15.51 24.25
C ILE A 963 3.27 16.64 24.65
N CYS A 964 4.06 16.40 25.68
CA CYS A 964 5.17 17.25 26.11
C CYS A 964 6.07 16.46 27.10
N PRO A 965 7.27 16.94 27.47
CA PRO A 965 8.13 16.22 28.41
C PRO A 965 7.49 15.93 29.79
N SER A 966 6.56 16.77 30.26
CA SER A 966 5.79 16.53 31.49
C SER A 966 4.59 15.59 31.29
N ASN A 967 4.08 15.44 30.07
CA ASN A 967 3.03 14.49 29.70
C ASN A 967 3.35 13.72 28.41
N PRO A 968 4.32 12.77 28.45
CA PRO A 968 4.70 11.98 27.27
C PRO A 968 3.59 11.04 26.76
N GLY A 969 2.50 10.84 27.52
CA GLY A 969 1.33 10.07 27.08
C GLY A 969 0.26 10.88 26.33
N GLY A 970 0.44 12.19 26.18
CA GLY A 970 -0.55 13.08 25.57
C GLY A 970 -1.85 13.23 26.38
N SER A 971 -2.72 14.12 25.93
CA SER A 971 -3.98 14.49 26.60
C SER A 971 -5.23 14.02 25.86
N GLY A 972 -5.18 13.83 24.55
CA GLY A 972 -6.33 13.35 23.75
C GLY A 972 -5.97 12.96 22.33
N TRP A 973 -6.97 12.96 21.44
CA TRP A 973 -6.81 12.63 20.03
C TRP A 973 -7.58 13.61 19.13
N PHE A 974 -6.97 13.99 18.00
CA PHE A 974 -7.72 14.46 16.83
C PHE A 974 -7.94 13.28 15.88
N ILE A 975 -9.17 13.14 15.40
CA ILE A 975 -9.51 12.19 14.34
C ILE A 975 -9.10 12.82 13.02
N GLY A 976 -8.28 12.10 12.24
CA GLY A 976 -7.95 12.44 10.87
C GLY A 976 -8.87 11.71 9.92
N ILE A 977 -8.27 10.99 8.97
CA ILE A 977 -9.01 10.27 7.95
C ILE A 977 -9.57 8.92 8.46
N PRO A 978 -10.89 8.67 8.41
CA PRO A 978 -11.44 7.32 8.47
C PRO A 978 -11.19 6.61 7.13
N GLY A 979 -10.97 5.30 7.12
CA GLY A 979 -10.70 4.53 5.90
C GLY A 979 -10.49 3.05 6.22
N ASN A 980 -9.79 2.33 5.34
CA ASN A 980 -9.33 0.96 5.60
C ASN A 980 -7.83 0.91 5.90
N TRP A 981 -7.33 1.85 6.72
CA TRP A 981 -5.91 2.05 6.98
C TRP A 981 -5.29 0.90 7.80
N GLN A 982 -4.15 0.39 7.35
CA GLN A 982 -3.38 -0.69 7.98
C GLN A 982 -2.30 -0.12 8.89
N GLN A 983 -1.38 0.65 8.31
CA GLN A 983 -0.17 1.15 8.95
C GLN A 983 0.21 2.52 8.37
N LEU A 984 0.96 3.31 9.13
CA LEU A 984 1.52 4.59 8.72
C LEU A 984 2.90 4.80 9.37
N SER A 985 3.70 5.68 8.76
CA SER A 985 5.02 6.10 9.22
C SER A 985 5.11 7.63 9.23
N VAL A 986 5.13 8.20 10.43
CA VAL A 986 5.34 9.65 10.67
C VAL A 986 6.79 9.98 11.05
N ARG A 987 7.72 9.04 10.88
CA ARG A 987 9.13 9.18 11.28
C ARG A 987 9.88 10.25 10.48
N ALA A 988 9.48 10.51 9.25
CA ALA A 988 9.98 11.61 8.43
C ALA A 988 9.44 12.99 8.87
N PHE A 989 8.29 13.04 9.55
CA PHE A 989 7.64 14.29 9.96
C PHE A 989 8.21 14.83 11.29
N ASN A 990 8.36 16.15 11.37
CA ASN A 990 9.22 16.88 12.31
C ASN A 990 8.42 17.70 13.33
#